data_AF-N9V0Y4-F1
#
_entry.id   AF-N9V0Y4-F1
#
_cell.length_a   1.000
_cell.length_b   1.000
_cell.length_c   1.000
_cell.angle_alpha   90.00
_cell.angle_beta   90.00
_cell.angle_gamma   90.00
#
_symmetry.space_group_name_H-M   'P 1'
#
loop_
_entity.id
_entity.type
_entity.pdbx_description
1 polymer ?
#
loop_
_entity_poly.entity_id
_entity_poly.type
_entity_poly.pdbx_seq_one_letter_code
_entity_poly.pdbx_strand_id
1 'polypeptide(L)'
;MKEKIIVVFVLFFTYCLCKCGDGIRQRFDEECDGGSNCRKDCMCEDGYFPEDETYSVGCVPSCLIDGCKTGCYTPDECGYCDEKGYRSDCLGCAEGYIPQGYLKCVKFNESDVKSCQEYTTQHNFSITINDVSQTLTLTPDKQEMSINTCSKRLSIQQPYAPGYWIKVTTKKTQYVAIETEKHYDSVSIEFIDTQGNAYGEDTVFVISNCPTIKKITEGQAQECIEDNDNLSQFVKLSRIVLQLTENIPYYLFVHKPFGIHFTTNVPILFTPIVHPCSYVYSVVNWPEVATSGFTTVVNTAHGIKSSSACTITEQIGLWYFLQGADRNVLISTCNSISDYYTALHLIKVPANGNVKPTIDCSYNTKNHPTNAVCERYDVKGCPEPGSHHASMMVTLSSQYDYFIFASVITDNSAAFNLTITTLCPYNCGGNGVCDKVSQTCICNDGYVLKQDSCSLCGNGKKDEGEECENISGDNYTDPNCDYSTCSCEDGYIPLTINGLTYCAVPTCGNGKINDYEECDGGEGCQHCVCVEGYRPYESPRIYCLSNKCGNNILDKGEECDGGEGCYECECQAGWFEAHSVGCQRVRRSIVSLIIFVGGIIIWIIIWLLLLIGFVSRYIFLNKLIISEQQKDERILIESTVIKFNKDGAQYIDVHKPNALFAFESSEILFSDCQNHVEVDEDTKTVIRVTNKKNEPIRFIFHGGDYLKYTISFVPAILSVRPGETGEVTCVINVNCTCVLREKVPVTIRYGKFKQIMQELLEENPQLLELQSQSSQNTSEFSERSSKSKSSSLRSNSSLNLHSLKTDNSKDKED
;
A
#
# COMPACT_ATOMS: atom_id res chain seq x y z
N MET A 1 -36.88 21.18 -18.57
CA MET A 1 -35.58 21.88 -18.37
C MET A 1 -34.94 21.29 -17.13
N LYS A 2 -33.68 20.88 -17.13
CA LYS A 2 -32.73 20.74 -18.25
C LYS A 2 -31.91 19.44 -18.07
N GLU A 3 -31.11 19.11 -19.09
CA GLU A 3 -30.39 17.85 -19.23
C GLU A 3 -29.36 17.60 -18.09
N LYS A 4 -29.17 16.32 -17.75
CA LYS A 4 -27.94 15.63 -18.13
C LYS A 4 -28.14 14.11 -18.12
N ILE A 5 -28.15 13.53 -19.31
CA ILE A 5 -28.00 12.09 -19.50
C ILE A 5 -26.49 11.80 -19.45
N ILE A 6 -26.07 10.87 -18.59
CA ILE A 6 -24.76 10.23 -18.67
C ILE A 6 -25.01 8.76 -18.98
N VAL A 7 -25.00 8.41 -20.26
CA VAL A 7 -24.82 7.01 -20.68
C VAL A 7 -23.35 6.69 -20.49
N VAL A 8 -23.02 5.94 -19.44
CA VAL A 8 -21.71 5.31 -19.34
C VAL A 8 -21.71 4.15 -20.33
N PHE A 9 -21.08 4.35 -21.49
CA PHE A 9 -20.75 3.26 -22.39
C PHE A 9 -19.63 2.43 -21.73
N VAL A 10 -20.01 1.46 -20.90
CA VAL A 10 -19.10 0.40 -20.47
C VAL A 10 -18.85 -0.48 -21.69
N LEU A 11 -17.84 -0.10 -22.49
CA LEU A 11 -17.21 -1.04 -23.41
C LEU A 11 -16.55 -2.12 -22.56
N PHE A 12 -17.26 -3.23 -22.39
CA PHE A 12 -16.65 -4.50 -22.01
C PHE A 12 -15.73 -4.96 -23.14
N PHE A 13 -14.54 -4.36 -23.20
CA PHE A 13 -13.36 -5.12 -23.59
C PHE A 13 -13.12 -6.14 -22.48
N THR A 14 -13.82 -7.28 -22.59
CA THR A 14 -13.30 -8.52 -22.04
C THR A 14 -12.00 -8.80 -22.75
N TYR A 15 -10.90 -8.32 -22.17
CA TYR A 15 -9.62 -9.00 -22.34
C TYR A 15 -9.85 -10.44 -21.87
N CYS A 16 -10.00 -11.37 -22.82
CA CYS A 16 -9.63 -12.74 -22.55
C CYS A 16 -8.16 -12.69 -22.18
N LEU A 17 -7.85 -12.97 -20.92
CA LEU A 17 -6.50 -13.34 -20.53
C LEU A 17 -6.25 -14.71 -21.15
N CYS A 18 -5.70 -14.71 -22.37
CA CYS A 18 -5.24 -15.91 -23.07
C CYS A 18 -4.33 -16.70 -22.14
N LYS A 19 -4.56 -18.02 -22.05
CA LYS A 19 -4.21 -18.78 -20.86
C LYS A 19 -3.55 -20.10 -21.19
N CYS A 20 -2.40 -19.97 -21.83
CA CYS A 20 -1.52 -21.05 -22.27
C CYS A 20 -1.59 -22.32 -21.40
N GLY A 21 -2.07 -23.40 -22.01
CA GLY A 21 -2.35 -24.69 -21.39
C GLY A 21 -3.80 -24.89 -20.93
N ASP A 22 -4.81 -24.33 -21.61
CA ASP A 22 -6.24 -24.49 -21.22
C ASP A 22 -7.05 -25.51 -22.05
N GLY A 23 -6.50 -25.98 -23.17
CA GLY A 23 -7.08 -26.94 -24.10
C GLY A 23 -7.60 -26.32 -25.41
N ILE A 24 -7.55 -24.99 -25.59
CA ILE A 24 -8.18 -24.28 -26.72
C ILE A 24 -7.28 -23.15 -27.29
N ARG A 25 -6.37 -23.50 -28.20
CA ARG A 25 -5.53 -22.53 -28.95
C ARG A 25 -6.34 -21.38 -29.59
N GLN A 26 -5.99 -20.15 -29.25
CA GLN A 26 -6.61 -18.91 -29.74
C GLN A 26 -5.83 -18.34 -30.93
N ARG A 27 -6.30 -18.62 -32.15
CA ARG A 27 -5.61 -18.41 -33.45
C ARG A 27 -4.92 -17.04 -33.69
N PHE A 28 -5.31 -15.97 -33.02
CA PHE A 28 -4.74 -14.63 -33.20
C PHE A 28 -3.62 -14.29 -32.20
N ASP A 29 -3.53 -15.02 -31.09
CA ASP A 29 -2.69 -14.70 -29.94
C ASP A 29 -1.79 -15.90 -29.52
N GLU A 30 -2.08 -17.12 -30.01
CA GLU A 30 -1.42 -18.38 -29.64
C GLU A 30 -1.09 -19.24 -30.89
N GLU A 31 0.12 -19.81 -30.95
CA GLU A 31 0.52 -20.79 -31.97
C GLU A 31 0.22 -22.23 -31.54
N CYS A 32 0.32 -22.50 -30.25
CA CYS A 32 0.12 -23.80 -29.61
C CYS A 32 -0.54 -23.58 -28.24
N ASP A 33 -0.81 -24.67 -27.51
CA ASP A 33 -1.51 -24.60 -26.23
C ASP A 33 -1.01 -25.69 -25.25
N GLY A 34 0.15 -25.44 -24.65
CA GLY A 34 0.72 -26.28 -23.59
C GLY A 34 1.19 -27.69 -23.99
N GLY A 35 1.13 -28.05 -25.28
CA GLY A 35 1.63 -29.33 -25.79
C GLY A 35 3.16 -29.42 -25.92
N SER A 36 3.64 -30.47 -26.59
CA SER A 36 5.08 -30.66 -26.84
C SER A 36 5.67 -29.53 -27.68
N ASN A 37 6.89 -29.08 -27.31
CA ASN A 37 7.64 -28.01 -27.97
C ASN A 37 6.88 -26.67 -28.04
N CYS A 38 5.91 -26.47 -27.14
CA CYS A 38 5.18 -25.24 -26.93
C CYS A 38 5.77 -24.48 -25.75
N ARG A 39 6.16 -23.22 -25.96
CA ARG A 39 6.77 -22.39 -24.92
C ARG A 39 5.71 -21.85 -23.94
N LYS A 40 6.18 -21.26 -22.83
CA LYS A 40 5.31 -20.67 -21.78
C LYS A 40 4.53 -19.43 -22.25
N ASP A 41 4.92 -18.83 -23.37
CA ASP A 41 4.23 -17.76 -24.09
C ASP A 41 3.24 -18.28 -25.15
N CYS A 42 3.03 -19.60 -25.24
CA CYS A 42 2.19 -20.28 -26.25
C CYS A 42 2.54 -19.99 -27.72
N MET A 43 3.78 -19.58 -27.93
CA MET A 43 4.49 -19.65 -29.21
C MET A 43 5.18 -21.02 -29.31
N CYS A 44 5.43 -21.49 -30.52
CA CYS A 44 6.27 -22.67 -30.73
C CYS A 44 7.73 -22.38 -30.36
N GLU A 45 8.48 -23.42 -30.00
CA GLU A 45 9.94 -23.33 -29.87
C GLU A 45 10.59 -23.00 -31.23
N ASP A 46 11.77 -22.36 -31.20
CA ASP A 46 12.39 -21.84 -32.42
C ASP A 46 12.72 -22.98 -33.40
N GLY A 47 12.19 -22.89 -34.62
CA GLY A 47 12.28 -23.96 -35.62
C GLY A 47 11.18 -25.02 -35.52
N TYR A 48 10.19 -24.89 -34.63
CA TYR A 48 8.95 -25.67 -34.62
C TYR A 48 7.78 -24.85 -35.17
N PHE A 49 6.70 -25.53 -35.58
CA PHE A 49 5.47 -24.92 -36.09
C PHE A 49 4.24 -25.70 -35.61
N PRO A 50 3.03 -25.11 -35.58
CA PRO A 50 1.81 -25.83 -35.20
C PRO A 50 1.53 -27.04 -36.10
N GLU A 51 1.32 -28.21 -35.47
CA GLU A 51 0.81 -29.44 -36.07
C GLU A 51 -0.42 -29.25 -36.98
N ASP A 52 -1.31 -28.31 -36.65
CA ASP A 52 -2.51 -27.95 -37.41
C ASP A 52 -2.80 -26.42 -37.35
N GLU A 53 -3.12 -25.80 -38.50
CA GLU A 53 -3.40 -24.36 -38.61
C GLU A 53 -4.60 -23.86 -37.79
N THR A 54 -5.44 -24.77 -37.29
CA THR A 54 -6.72 -24.47 -36.64
C THR A 54 -6.88 -25.02 -35.22
N TYR A 55 -6.25 -26.16 -34.86
CA TYR A 55 -6.49 -26.85 -33.58
C TYR A 55 -5.22 -27.42 -32.90
N SER A 56 -4.04 -26.89 -33.18
CA SER A 56 -2.79 -27.30 -32.52
C SER A 56 -2.79 -27.14 -31.00
N VAL A 57 -2.59 -28.24 -30.28
CA VAL A 57 -2.17 -28.25 -28.87
C VAL A 57 -0.65 -28.19 -28.76
N GLY A 58 0.08 -28.89 -29.64
CA GLY A 58 1.55 -28.91 -29.68
C GLY A 58 2.16 -28.48 -31.01
N CYS A 59 3.49 -28.41 -31.03
CA CYS A 59 4.31 -28.01 -32.17
C CYS A 59 5.18 -29.17 -32.69
N VAL A 60 5.33 -29.23 -34.01
CA VAL A 60 6.14 -30.20 -34.76
C VAL A 60 7.35 -29.51 -35.40
N PRO A 61 8.49 -30.20 -35.59
CA PRO A 61 9.71 -29.56 -36.06
C PRO A 61 9.66 -29.18 -37.55
N SER A 62 10.07 -27.95 -37.87
CA SER A 62 10.43 -27.52 -39.22
C SER A 62 11.73 -28.21 -39.62
N CYS A 63 11.58 -29.41 -40.18
CA CYS A 63 12.67 -30.28 -40.61
C CYS A 63 13.60 -29.57 -41.61
N LEU A 64 14.76 -29.11 -41.13
CA LEU A 64 15.73 -28.31 -41.90
C LEU A 64 16.52 -29.17 -42.90
N ILE A 65 16.48 -30.50 -42.77
CA ILE A 65 17.17 -31.45 -43.63
C ILE A 65 16.29 -31.81 -44.83
N ASP A 66 16.48 -31.10 -45.96
CA ASP A 66 15.79 -31.34 -47.24
C ASP A 66 15.77 -32.84 -47.67
N GLY A 67 16.80 -33.60 -47.28
CA GLY A 67 16.94 -35.03 -47.59
C GLY A 67 16.12 -35.99 -46.71
N CYS A 68 15.53 -35.54 -45.61
CA CYS A 68 14.85 -36.40 -44.65
C CYS A 68 13.66 -37.16 -45.27
N LYS A 69 13.40 -38.40 -44.81
CA LYS A 69 12.32 -39.26 -45.36
C LYS A 69 11.26 -39.68 -44.35
N THR A 70 11.58 -39.66 -43.06
CA THR A 70 10.65 -40.02 -41.98
C THR A 70 9.94 -38.84 -41.34
N GLY A 71 10.29 -37.62 -41.74
CA GLY A 71 10.18 -36.44 -40.86
C GLY A 71 11.35 -36.40 -39.87
N CYS A 72 11.71 -35.19 -39.45
CA CYS A 72 12.73 -34.96 -38.43
C CYS A 72 12.12 -35.12 -37.01
N TYR A 73 12.94 -35.43 -36.01
CA TYR A 73 12.54 -35.56 -34.59
C TYR A 73 12.61 -34.22 -33.85
N THR A 74 13.67 -33.46 -34.10
CA THR A 74 13.85 -32.03 -33.80
C THR A 74 13.96 -31.27 -35.14
N PRO A 75 14.15 -29.93 -35.22
CA PRO A 75 14.35 -29.26 -36.50
C PRO A 75 15.62 -29.72 -37.24
N ASP A 76 16.59 -30.26 -36.50
CA ASP A 76 17.94 -30.59 -36.92
C ASP A 76 18.32 -32.08 -36.87
N GLU A 77 17.54 -32.96 -36.23
CA GLU A 77 17.77 -34.42 -36.20
C GLU A 77 16.78 -35.17 -37.09
N CYS A 78 17.27 -36.01 -38.01
CA CYS A 78 16.44 -36.92 -38.82
C CYS A 78 16.93 -38.38 -38.71
N GLY A 79 16.01 -39.32 -38.49
CA GLY A 79 16.33 -40.74 -38.35
C GLY A 79 16.68 -41.48 -39.66
N TYR A 80 16.25 -40.97 -40.82
CA TYR A 80 16.63 -41.54 -42.13
C TYR A 80 16.46 -40.55 -43.29
N CYS A 81 17.53 -40.37 -44.07
CA CYS A 81 17.61 -39.47 -45.23
C CYS A 81 17.67 -40.27 -46.54
N ASP A 82 17.31 -39.66 -47.68
CA ASP A 82 17.64 -40.28 -48.96
C ASP A 82 19.11 -40.08 -49.35
N GLU A 83 19.73 -41.15 -49.83
CA GLU A 83 21.14 -41.23 -50.26
C GLU A 83 21.44 -40.37 -51.51
N LYS A 84 20.56 -39.41 -51.85
CA LYS A 84 20.66 -38.46 -52.97
C LYS A 84 21.52 -37.25 -52.62
N GLY A 85 22.67 -37.49 -52.00
CA GLY A 85 23.58 -36.45 -51.52
C GLY A 85 23.66 -36.32 -50.00
N TYR A 86 22.86 -37.07 -49.25
CA TYR A 86 22.96 -37.21 -47.79
C TYR A 86 23.57 -38.57 -47.44
N ARG A 87 24.20 -38.66 -46.26
CA ARG A 87 24.55 -39.94 -45.66
C ARG A 87 23.30 -40.63 -45.10
N SER A 88 23.35 -41.95 -44.97
CA SER A 88 22.28 -42.77 -44.38
C SER A 88 22.05 -42.49 -42.89
N ASP A 89 23.01 -41.86 -42.21
CA ASP A 89 22.91 -41.40 -40.82
C ASP A 89 22.46 -39.92 -40.68
N CYS A 90 22.13 -39.24 -41.78
CA CYS A 90 21.73 -37.82 -41.84
C CYS A 90 22.74 -36.77 -41.32
N LEU A 91 23.78 -37.15 -40.57
CA LEU A 91 24.76 -36.24 -39.93
C LEU A 91 25.71 -35.50 -40.90
N GLY A 92 25.48 -35.58 -42.21
CA GLY A 92 26.31 -34.91 -43.22
C GLY A 92 26.00 -35.35 -44.65
N CYS A 93 26.67 -34.73 -45.60
CA CYS A 93 26.49 -35.00 -47.02
C CYS A 93 27.25 -36.25 -47.47
N ALA A 94 26.80 -36.87 -48.57
CA ALA A 94 27.48 -37.98 -49.22
C ALA A 94 28.77 -37.53 -49.95
N GLU A 95 29.58 -38.50 -50.39
CA GLU A 95 30.77 -38.22 -51.19
C GLU A 95 30.41 -37.49 -52.51
N GLY A 96 31.16 -36.42 -52.83
CA GLY A 96 30.86 -35.53 -53.95
C GLY A 96 29.79 -34.45 -53.67
N TYR A 97 29.31 -34.34 -52.43
CA TYR A 97 28.39 -33.29 -51.96
C TYR A 97 29.00 -32.52 -50.78
N ILE A 98 28.54 -31.28 -50.58
CA ILE A 98 28.91 -30.39 -49.47
C ILE A 98 27.66 -29.65 -48.94
N PRO A 99 27.65 -29.22 -47.67
CA PRO A 99 26.62 -28.30 -47.19
C PRO A 99 26.74 -26.93 -47.85
N GLN A 100 25.60 -26.33 -48.19
CA GLN A 100 25.44 -24.89 -48.49
C GLN A 100 24.25 -24.34 -47.72
N GLY A 101 24.48 -24.07 -46.44
CA GLY A 101 23.44 -23.93 -45.42
C GLY A 101 23.33 -25.18 -44.55
N TYR A 102 22.58 -25.09 -43.44
CA TYR A 102 22.51 -26.17 -42.46
C TYR A 102 22.07 -27.50 -43.10
N LEU A 103 23.00 -28.46 -43.14
CA LEU A 103 22.88 -29.76 -43.82
C LEU A 103 22.32 -29.74 -45.27
N LYS A 104 22.28 -28.59 -45.95
CA LYS A 104 21.71 -28.49 -47.31
C LYS A 104 22.71 -29.02 -48.35
N CYS A 105 22.63 -30.31 -48.63
CA CYS A 105 23.65 -31.01 -49.42
C CYS A 105 23.53 -30.74 -50.92
N VAL A 106 24.47 -29.95 -51.45
CA VAL A 106 24.60 -29.66 -52.89
C VAL A 106 25.79 -30.43 -53.49
N LYS A 107 25.66 -30.83 -54.76
CA LYS A 107 26.76 -31.49 -55.48
C LYS A 107 27.83 -30.46 -55.83
N PHE A 108 29.09 -30.76 -55.53
CA PHE A 108 30.24 -29.96 -55.94
C PHE A 108 31.19 -30.77 -56.84
N ASN A 109 32.29 -30.15 -57.24
CA ASN A 109 33.28 -30.74 -58.13
C ASN A 109 34.69 -30.39 -57.63
N GLU A 110 35.49 -31.39 -57.31
CA GLU A 110 36.82 -31.20 -56.71
C GLU A 110 37.84 -30.54 -57.65
N SER A 111 37.62 -30.52 -58.98
CA SER A 111 38.51 -29.77 -59.89
C SER A 111 38.41 -28.26 -59.73
N ASP A 112 37.32 -27.79 -59.13
CA ASP A 112 36.98 -26.38 -59.03
C ASP A 112 37.43 -25.81 -57.66
N VAL A 113 37.96 -26.69 -56.79
CA VAL A 113 38.58 -26.34 -55.51
C VAL A 113 39.98 -25.75 -55.73
N LYS A 114 40.23 -24.65 -55.03
CA LYS A 114 41.50 -23.91 -55.03
C LYS A 114 42.25 -24.17 -53.73
N SER A 115 43.56 -24.30 -53.84
CA SER A 115 44.43 -24.19 -52.67
C SER A 115 44.68 -22.71 -52.33
N CYS A 116 45.05 -22.41 -51.09
CA CYS A 116 45.37 -21.04 -50.68
C CYS A 116 46.48 -20.43 -51.55
N GLN A 117 47.46 -21.25 -51.97
CA GLN A 117 48.56 -20.79 -52.81
C GLN A 117 48.11 -20.43 -54.24
N GLU A 118 47.20 -21.18 -54.84
CA GLU A 118 46.62 -20.82 -56.14
C GLU A 118 45.77 -19.55 -56.05
N TYR A 119 44.88 -19.48 -55.05
CA TYR A 119 43.98 -18.34 -54.86
C TYR A 119 44.74 -17.03 -54.65
N THR A 120 45.72 -17.03 -53.75
CA THR A 120 46.53 -15.83 -53.46
C THR A 120 47.41 -15.41 -54.64
N THR A 121 47.82 -16.35 -55.49
CA THR A 121 48.53 -16.07 -56.75
C THR A 121 47.59 -15.48 -57.81
N GLN A 122 46.32 -15.91 -57.86
CA GLN A 122 45.35 -15.48 -58.86
C GLN A 122 44.73 -14.11 -58.55
N HIS A 123 44.33 -13.86 -57.30
CA HIS A 123 43.57 -12.67 -56.90
C HIS A 123 44.42 -11.57 -56.24
N ASN A 124 45.66 -11.88 -55.84
CA ASN A 124 46.60 -10.96 -55.17
C ASN A 124 46.00 -10.24 -53.93
N PHE A 125 45.10 -10.90 -53.20
CA PHE A 125 44.62 -10.41 -51.91
C PHE A 125 45.71 -10.55 -50.85
N SER A 126 46.50 -9.48 -50.70
CA SER A 126 47.52 -9.35 -49.67
C SER A 126 47.43 -7.98 -49.00
N ILE A 127 47.74 -7.96 -47.71
CA ILE A 127 47.76 -6.75 -46.89
C ILE A 127 49.02 -6.73 -46.03
N THR A 128 49.62 -5.55 -45.92
CA THR A 128 50.79 -5.31 -45.07
C THR A 128 50.43 -4.26 -44.04
N ILE A 129 50.32 -4.70 -42.78
CA ILE A 129 49.97 -3.86 -41.65
C ILE A 129 51.08 -2.82 -41.43
N ASN A 130 50.65 -1.57 -41.32
CA ASN A 130 51.45 -0.39 -40.98
C ASN A 130 50.87 0.19 -39.68
N ASP A 131 51.35 1.35 -39.22
CA ASP A 131 50.90 1.99 -37.97
C ASP A 131 49.49 2.65 -38.05
N VAL A 132 48.68 2.31 -39.04
CA VAL A 132 47.35 2.89 -39.30
C VAL A 132 46.38 1.78 -39.73
N SER A 133 45.13 1.85 -39.27
CA SER A 133 44.04 0.96 -39.69
C SER A 133 43.85 0.94 -41.20
N GLN A 134 43.57 -0.24 -41.75
CA GLN A 134 43.34 -0.48 -43.18
C GLN A 134 42.04 -1.27 -43.37
N THR A 135 41.35 -1.07 -44.49
CA THR A 135 40.11 -1.79 -44.80
C THR A 135 40.25 -2.47 -46.16
N LEU A 136 39.92 -3.77 -46.22
CA LEU A 136 39.86 -4.54 -47.45
C LEU A 136 38.40 -4.95 -47.71
N THR A 137 37.83 -4.53 -48.84
CA THR A 137 36.48 -4.95 -49.23
C THR A 137 36.54 -6.22 -50.07
N LEU A 138 35.94 -7.29 -49.56
CA LEU A 138 35.73 -8.55 -50.27
C LEU A 138 34.45 -8.44 -51.11
N THR A 139 34.52 -8.88 -52.37
CA THR A 139 33.46 -8.70 -53.36
C THR A 139 33.00 -10.06 -53.91
N PRO A 140 31.68 -10.36 -53.98
CA PRO A 140 31.14 -11.69 -54.32
C PRO A 140 31.63 -12.32 -55.63
N ASP A 141 32.17 -11.54 -56.57
CA ASP A 141 32.78 -12.00 -57.82
C ASP A 141 34.11 -12.75 -57.63
N LYS A 142 34.73 -12.67 -56.44
CA LYS A 142 36.06 -13.24 -56.14
C LYS A 142 36.04 -14.34 -55.08
N GLN A 143 34.86 -14.77 -54.63
CA GLN A 143 34.76 -15.95 -53.77
C GLN A 143 35.06 -17.21 -54.62
N GLU A 144 35.96 -18.07 -54.16
CA GLU A 144 36.24 -19.35 -54.83
C GLU A 144 36.15 -20.50 -53.84
N MET A 145 35.75 -21.68 -54.33
CA MET A 145 35.66 -22.89 -53.52
C MET A 145 37.06 -23.26 -53.03
N SER A 146 37.23 -23.33 -51.71
CA SER A 146 38.52 -23.53 -51.04
C SER A 146 38.41 -24.59 -49.97
N ILE A 147 39.51 -25.30 -49.69
CA ILE A 147 39.63 -26.22 -48.56
C ILE A 147 40.18 -25.49 -47.32
N ASN A 148 39.55 -25.68 -46.15
CA ASN A 148 40.06 -25.21 -44.87
C ASN A 148 39.67 -26.19 -43.75
N THR A 149 40.64 -26.97 -43.24
CA THR A 149 40.42 -27.99 -42.20
C THR A 149 40.45 -27.43 -40.77
N CYS A 150 40.60 -26.12 -40.61
CA CYS A 150 40.71 -25.43 -39.32
C CYS A 150 39.39 -24.76 -38.88
N SER A 151 38.41 -24.61 -39.78
CA SER A 151 37.11 -24.01 -39.44
C SER A 151 36.23 -24.95 -38.63
N LYS A 152 35.86 -24.55 -37.40
CA LYS A 152 34.86 -25.27 -36.59
C LYS A 152 33.44 -25.25 -37.19
N ARG A 153 33.18 -24.41 -38.20
CA ARG A 153 31.88 -24.29 -38.89
C ARG A 153 31.80 -25.02 -40.23
N LEU A 154 32.79 -25.85 -40.56
CA LEU A 154 32.78 -26.78 -41.68
C LEU A 154 32.94 -28.23 -41.16
N SER A 155 32.45 -29.21 -41.91
CA SER A 155 32.62 -30.62 -41.56
C SER A 155 34.09 -31.03 -41.74
N ILE A 156 34.67 -31.75 -40.78
CA ILE A 156 36.02 -32.32 -40.91
C ILE A 156 36.12 -33.27 -42.12
N GLN A 157 35.01 -33.93 -42.48
CA GLN A 157 34.90 -34.83 -43.63
C GLN A 157 34.60 -34.10 -44.96
N GLN A 158 34.11 -32.85 -44.89
CA GLN A 158 33.83 -31.96 -46.04
C GLN A 158 34.27 -30.51 -45.70
N PRO A 159 35.58 -30.25 -45.54
CA PRO A 159 36.11 -28.97 -45.07
C PRO A 159 36.24 -27.96 -46.23
N TYR A 160 35.17 -27.82 -47.02
CA TYR A 160 35.13 -27.04 -48.25
C TYR A 160 34.11 -25.90 -48.12
N ALA A 161 34.49 -24.69 -48.53
CA ALA A 161 33.59 -23.54 -48.57
C ALA A 161 33.97 -22.54 -49.69
N PRO A 162 32.99 -21.83 -50.28
CA PRO A 162 33.28 -20.61 -51.02
C PRO A 162 33.78 -19.55 -50.06
N GLY A 163 34.90 -18.89 -50.38
CA GLY A 163 35.48 -17.88 -49.52
C GLY A 163 36.64 -17.13 -50.16
N TYR A 164 37.38 -16.41 -49.33
CA TYR A 164 38.50 -15.56 -49.72
C TYR A 164 39.73 -15.89 -48.87
N TRP A 165 40.90 -16.04 -49.49
CA TRP A 165 42.19 -16.09 -48.78
C TRP A 165 42.91 -14.74 -48.87
N ILE A 166 43.27 -14.20 -47.71
CA ILE A 166 43.95 -12.91 -47.55
C ILE A 166 45.30 -13.17 -46.90
N LYS A 167 46.39 -12.81 -47.59
CA LYS A 167 47.74 -12.90 -47.04
C LYS A 167 48.05 -11.67 -46.18
N VAL A 168 48.10 -11.86 -44.87
CA VAL A 168 48.40 -10.82 -43.87
C VAL A 168 49.89 -10.84 -43.52
N THR A 169 50.51 -9.67 -43.48
CA THR A 169 51.93 -9.47 -43.16
C THR A 169 52.11 -8.21 -42.31
N THR A 170 53.15 -8.13 -41.47
CA THR A 170 53.46 -6.93 -40.69
C THR A 170 54.95 -6.58 -40.79
N LYS A 171 55.28 -5.27 -40.76
CA LYS A 171 56.66 -4.75 -40.82
C LYS A 171 57.38 -4.69 -39.47
N LYS A 172 56.66 -4.99 -38.38
CA LYS A 172 57.16 -5.06 -37.00
C LYS A 172 56.27 -6.04 -36.23
N THR A 173 56.76 -6.66 -35.16
CA THR A 173 55.90 -7.48 -34.29
C THR A 173 54.92 -6.56 -33.53
N GLN A 174 53.62 -6.83 -33.63
CA GLN A 174 52.55 -6.05 -32.99
C GLN A 174 51.23 -6.83 -32.91
N TYR A 175 50.35 -6.46 -31.98
CA TYR A 175 48.96 -6.95 -31.97
C TYR A 175 48.14 -6.28 -33.07
N VAL A 176 47.24 -7.05 -33.70
CA VAL A 176 46.33 -6.57 -34.74
C VAL A 176 44.94 -7.13 -34.49
N ALA A 177 43.94 -6.26 -34.44
CA ALA A 177 42.54 -6.64 -34.50
C ALA A 177 42.09 -6.73 -35.96
N ILE A 178 41.41 -7.83 -36.29
CA ILE A 178 40.81 -8.10 -37.59
C ILE A 178 39.32 -8.28 -37.36
N GLU A 179 38.50 -7.45 -37.99
CA GLU A 179 37.07 -7.30 -37.65
C GLU A 179 36.19 -7.17 -38.91
N THR A 180 35.01 -7.80 -38.93
CA THR A 180 34.01 -7.57 -40.00
C THR A 180 33.31 -6.22 -39.78
N GLU A 181 33.10 -5.46 -40.86
CA GLU A 181 32.49 -4.11 -40.89
C GLU A 181 33.30 -3.02 -40.16
N LYS A 182 33.36 -3.09 -38.83
CA LYS A 182 33.92 -2.07 -37.93
C LYS A 182 34.15 -2.64 -36.53
N HIS A 183 34.78 -1.86 -35.67
CA HIS A 183 34.87 -2.15 -34.25
C HIS A 183 33.51 -2.01 -33.54
N TYR A 184 33.15 -3.00 -32.71
CA TYR A 184 32.04 -2.96 -31.77
C TYR A 184 32.57 -3.06 -30.33
N ASP A 185 32.26 -2.06 -29.50
CA ASP A 185 32.55 -2.10 -28.06
C ASP A 185 31.59 -3.03 -27.32
N SER A 186 31.91 -3.34 -26.05
CA SER A 186 31.14 -4.25 -25.19
C SER A 186 29.69 -3.78 -25.00
N VAL A 187 29.48 -2.47 -24.79
CA VAL A 187 28.16 -1.87 -24.57
C VAL A 187 27.28 -1.99 -25.81
N SER A 188 27.86 -1.84 -27.00
CA SER A 188 27.18 -2.02 -28.28
C SER A 188 26.78 -3.47 -28.53
N ILE A 189 27.59 -4.44 -28.09
CA ILE A 189 27.30 -5.88 -28.18
C ILE A 189 26.17 -6.24 -27.19
N GLU A 190 26.32 -5.85 -25.92
CA GLU A 190 25.33 -6.08 -24.85
C GLU A 190 23.96 -5.49 -25.18
N PHE A 191 23.92 -4.29 -25.78
CA PHE A 191 22.68 -3.66 -26.25
C PHE A 191 21.98 -4.45 -27.38
N ILE A 192 22.75 -5.08 -28.27
CA ILE A 192 22.20 -5.93 -29.35
C ILE A 192 21.74 -7.29 -28.78
N ASP A 193 22.53 -7.90 -27.91
CA ASP A 193 22.18 -9.17 -27.26
C ASP A 193 20.90 -9.04 -26.42
N THR A 194 20.72 -7.90 -25.74
CA THR A 194 19.49 -7.57 -24.98
C THR A 194 18.24 -7.44 -25.87
N GLN A 195 18.41 -7.19 -27.18
CA GLN A 195 17.30 -7.18 -28.15
C GLN A 195 16.96 -8.58 -28.68
N GLY A 196 17.80 -9.59 -28.47
CA GLY A 196 17.57 -10.97 -28.93
C GLY A 196 17.48 -11.14 -30.46
N ASN A 197 17.90 -10.14 -31.24
CA ASN A 197 17.78 -10.12 -32.70
C ASN A 197 19.14 -10.30 -33.36
N ALA A 198 19.26 -11.30 -34.24
CA ALA A 198 20.51 -11.55 -34.97
C ALA A 198 20.87 -10.37 -35.88
N TYR A 199 22.12 -9.90 -35.77
CA TYR A 199 22.61 -8.68 -36.41
C TYR A 199 23.96 -8.91 -37.09
N GLY A 200 24.13 -8.31 -38.28
CA GLY A 200 25.36 -8.37 -39.08
C GLY A 200 25.32 -9.46 -40.16
N GLU A 201 26.26 -9.39 -41.11
CA GLU A 201 26.46 -10.44 -42.12
C GLU A 201 27.30 -11.56 -41.50
N ASP A 202 26.71 -12.76 -41.43
CA ASP A 202 27.30 -13.93 -40.75
C ASP A 202 28.64 -14.35 -41.37
N THR A 203 29.73 -14.19 -40.62
CA THR A 203 31.11 -14.40 -41.08
C THR A 203 31.85 -15.40 -40.19
N VAL A 204 32.82 -16.10 -40.78
CA VAL A 204 33.79 -16.93 -40.07
C VAL A 204 35.19 -16.54 -40.53
N PHE A 205 36.04 -16.19 -39.57
CA PHE A 205 37.47 -15.96 -39.77
C PHE A 205 38.26 -17.18 -39.28
N VAL A 206 39.22 -17.61 -40.08
CA VAL A 206 40.17 -18.67 -39.71
C VAL A 206 41.58 -18.25 -40.15
N ILE A 207 42.52 -18.19 -39.22
CA ILE A 207 43.93 -17.88 -39.49
C ILE A 207 44.76 -19.15 -39.38
N SER A 208 45.56 -19.40 -40.41
CA SER A 208 46.42 -20.58 -40.50
C SER A 208 47.69 -20.34 -41.32
N ASN A 209 48.52 -21.37 -41.45
CA ASN A 209 49.41 -21.49 -42.60
C ASN A 209 48.60 -21.61 -43.93
N CYS A 210 49.25 -21.47 -45.08
CA CYS A 210 48.58 -21.50 -46.39
C CYS A 210 48.51 -22.95 -46.91
N PRO A 211 47.34 -23.62 -46.92
CA PRO A 211 47.23 -24.98 -47.45
C PRO A 211 47.55 -25.03 -48.95
N THR A 212 48.41 -25.97 -49.33
CA THR A 212 48.74 -26.31 -50.73
C THR A 212 47.82 -27.39 -51.30
N ILE A 213 47.20 -28.19 -50.42
CA ILE A 213 46.21 -29.22 -50.76
C ILE A 213 44.95 -28.65 -51.42
N LYS A 214 44.27 -29.51 -52.17
CA LYS A 214 42.89 -29.33 -52.66
C LYS A 214 41.94 -30.38 -52.09
N LYS A 215 42.47 -31.51 -51.61
CA LYS A 215 41.69 -32.63 -51.06
C LYS A 215 42.24 -33.08 -49.71
N ILE A 216 41.34 -33.59 -48.86
CA ILE A 216 41.66 -34.18 -47.55
C ILE A 216 42.71 -35.31 -47.67
N THR A 217 42.67 -36.05 -48.79
CA THR A 217 43.55 -37.21 -49.06
C THR A 217 44.95 -36.85 -49.54
N GLU A 218 45.24 -35.58 -49.84
CA GLU A 218 46.54 -35.14 -50.40
C GLU A 218 47.61 -34.90 -49.32
N GLY A 219 47.22 -34.74 -48.06
CA GLY A 219 48.10 -34.82 -46.89
C GLY A 219 48.87 -33.54 -46.51
N GLN A 220 49.58 -33.63 -45.38
CA GLN A 220 49.93 -32.52 -44.47
C GLN A 220 48.70 -31.83 -43.84
N ALA A 221 48.71 -31.73 -42.51
CA ALA A 221 47.68 -31.00 -41.78
C ALA A 221 47.91 -29.48 -41.91
N GLN A 222 46.82 -28.74 -42.08
CA GLN A 222 46.81 -27.28 -41.97
C GLN A 222 47.11 -26.89 -40.51
N GLU A 223 47.96 -25.89 -40.31
CA GLU A 223 48.35 -25.44 -38.97
C GLU A 223 47.40 -24.32 -38.54
N CYS A 224 46.47 -24.66 -37.65
CA CYS A 224 45.41 -23.77 -37.18
C CYS A 224 45.95 -22.85 -36.06
N ILE A 225 45.89 -21.54 -36.27
CA ILE A 225 46.42 -20.55 -35.32
C ILE A 225 45.27 -20.04 -34.45
N GLU A 226 44.22 -19.50 -35.07
CA GLU A 226 43.06 -18.93 -34.40
C GLU A 226 41.84 -18.89 -35.33
N ASP A 227 40.64 -18.98 -34.75
CA ASP A 227 39.38 -18.93 -35.47
C ASP A 227 38.30 -18.27 -34.61
N ASN A 228 37.39 -17.53 -35.26
CA ASN A 228 36.22 -16.93 -34.63
C ASN A 228 35.06 -16.85 -35.64
N ASP A 229 33.85 -17.12 -35.17
CA ASP A 229 32.64 -17.11 -35.99
C ASP A 229 31.55 -16.12 -35.55
N ASN A 230 31.64 -15.55 -34.35
CA ASN A 230 30.69 -14.56 -33.84
C ASN A 230 31.32 -13.69 -32.75
N LEU A 231 30.89 -12.44 -32.63
CA LEU A 231 31.18 -11.56 -31.50
C LEU A 231 30.33 -11.86 -30.26
N SER A 232 29.13 -12.41 -30.44
CA SER A 232 28.23 -12.84 -29.35
C SER A 232 27.19 -13.85 -29.86
N GLN A 233 26.16 -14.17 -29.07
CA GLN A 233 25.05 -14.99 -29.56
C GLN A 233 24.29 -14.31 -30.71
N PHE A 234 24.12 -12.98 -30.68
CA PHE A 234 23.31 -12.25 -31.65
C PHE A 234 24.13 -11.42 -32.65
N VAL A 235 25.34 -10.97 -32.32
CA VAL A 235 26.23 -10.24 -33.25
C VAL A 235 27.04 -11.24 -34.11
N LYS A 236 26.62 -11.44 -35.36
CA LYS A 236 27.11 -12.44 -36.34
C LYS A 236 28.41 -12.05 -37.06
N LEU A 237 29.02 -10.96 -36.65
CA LEU A 237 30.28 -10.45 -37.19
C LEU A 237 31.46 -11.14 -36.51
N SER A 238 32.52 -11.48 -37.26
CA SER A 238 33.73 -12.06 -36.69
C SER A 238 34.73 -11.00 -36.17
N ARG A 239 35.52 -11.39 -35.16
CA ARG A 239 36.70 -10.68 -34.67
C ARG A 239 37.80 -11.68 -34.32
N ILE A 240 39.02 -11.44 -34.77
CA ILE A 240 40.24 -12.09 -34.25
C ILE A 240 41.23 -11.00 -33.81
N VAL A 241 41.92 -11.21 -32.68
CA VAL A 241 42.94 -10.27 -32.18
C VAL A 241 44.19 -11.03 -31.79
N LEU A 242 45.22 -10.99 -32.65
CA LEU A 242 46.44 -11.79 -32.49
C LEU A 242 47.72 -10.96 -32.60
N GLN A 243 48.83 -11.48 -32.07
CA GLN A 243 50.15 -10.90 -32.29
C GLN A 243 50.76 -11.41 -33.60
N LEU A 244 50.88 -10.51 -34.58
CA LEU A 244 51.59 -10.80 -35.83
C LEU A 244 53.09 -10.56 -35.63
N THR A 245 53.92 -11.53 -36.03
CA THR A 245 55.38 -11.42 -35.99
C THR A 245 55.92 -10.73 -37.24
N GLU A 246 56.96 -9.89 -37.07
CA GLU A 246 57.64 -9.18 -38.16
C GLU A 246 57.99 -10.10 -39.36
N ASN A 247 57.59 -9.67 -40.56
CA ASN A 247 57.85 -10.32 -41.85
C ASN A 247 57.36 -11.78 -42.01
N ILE A 248 56.66 -12.35 -41.02
CA ILE A 248 56.00 -13.66 -41.14
C ILE A 248 54.63 -13.49 -41.83
N PRO A 249 54.30 -14.31 -42.86
CA PRO A 249 53.01 -14.27 -43.54
C PRO A 249 51.99 -15.20 -42.87
N TYR A 250 50.87 -14.63 -42.45
CA TYR A 250 49.70 -15.31 -41.92
C TYR A 250 48.62 -15.34 -43.01
N TYR A 251 47.76 -16.36 -43.03
CA TYR A 251 46.74 -16.50 -44.07
C TYR A 251 45.36 -16.58 -43.41
N LEU A 252 44.58 -15.53 -43.62
CA LEU A 252 43.21 -15.41 -43.17
C LEU A 252 42.27 -15.96 -44.26
N PHE A 253 41.49 -16.98 -43.91
CA PHE A 253 40.36 -17.44 -44.70
C PHE A 253 39.08 -16.81 -44.17
N VAL A 254 38.27 -16.23 -45.05
CA VAL A 254 36.96 -15.65 -44.74
C VAL A 254 35.88 -16.40 -45.51
N HIS A 255 34.93 -17.00 -44.79
CA HIS A 255 33.78 -17.71 -45.35
C HIS A 255 32.51 -17.46 -44.50
N LYS A 256 31.35 -17.98 -44.90
CA LYS A 256 30.14 -18.04 -44.04
C LYS A 256 29.98 -19.44 -43.42
N PRO A 257 29.25 -19.62 -42.31
CA PRO A 257 28.98 -20.95 -41.76
C PRO A 257 28.33 -21.88 -42.79
N PHE A 258 28.58 -23.19 -42.67
CA PHE A 258 27.99 -24.23 -43.51
C PHE A 258 28.15 -24.00 -45.03
N GLY A 259 29.24 -23.36 -45.47
CA GLY A 259 29.57 -23.20 -46.89
C GLY A 259 28.67 -22.24 -47.68
N ILE A 260 27.89 -21.38 -47.01
CA ILE A 260 26.99 -20.42 -47.69
C ILE A 260 27.80 -19.38 -48.49
N HIS A 261 27.32 -19.06 -49.70
CA HIS A 261 27.89 -18.00 -50.54
C HIS A 261 27.67 -16.59 -49.97
N PHE A 262 28.64 -15.69 -50.18
CA PHE A 262 28.44 -14.26 -49.97
C PHE A 262 27.62 -13.65 -51.12
N THR A 263 26.62 -12.84 -50.78
CA THR A 263 25.75 -12.13 -51.74
C THR A 263 25.99 -10.62 -51.77
N THR A 264 26.70 -10.09 -50.78
CA THR A 264 27.00 -8.67 -50.56
C THR A 264 28.50 -8.42 -50.43
N ASN A 265 28.94 -7.17 -50.54
CA ASN A 265 30.33 -6.80 -50.29
C ASN A 265 30.61 -6.78 -48.79
N VAL A 266 31.67 -7.45 -48.35
CA VAL A 266 32.05 -7.55 -46.93
C VAL A 266 33.32 -6.74 -46.67
N PRO A 267 33.26 -5.63 -45.90
CA PRO A 267 34.45 -4.91 -45.48
C PRO A 267 35.12 -5.64 -44.31
N ILE A 268 36.43 -5.86 -44.41
CA ILE A 268 37.28 -6.37 -43.33
C ILE A 268 38.20 -5.24 -42.87
N LEU A 269 38.11 -4.88 -41.60
CA LEU A 269 38.97 -3.90 -40.93
C LEU A 269 40.19 -4.61 -40.34
N PHE A 270 41.37 -4.02 -40.52
CA PHE A 270 42.63 -4.44 -39.92
C PHE A 270 43.21 -3.27 -39.13
N THR A 271 43.07 -3.30 -37.80
CA THR A 271 43.53 -2.22 -36.91
C THR A 271 44.75 -2.67 -36.10
N PRO A 272 45.91 -1.99 -36.22
CA PRO A 272 47.04 -2.23 -35.34
C PRO A 272 46.69 -1.70 -33.93
N ILE A 273 46.98 -2.50 -32.89
CA ILE A 273 46.70 -2.16 -31.49
C ILE A 273 47.93 -2.40 -30.62
N VAL A 274 47.96 -1.79 -29.43
CA VAL A 274 49.03 -2.05 -28.46
C VAL A 274 48.81 -3.39 -27.74
N HIS A 275 47.63 -3.59 -27.14
CA HIS A 275 47.29 -4.82 -26.43
C HIS A 275 45.77 -5.07 -26.43
N PRO A 276 45.28 -6.33 -26.42
CA PRO A 276 43.84 -6.62 -26.38
C PRO A 276 43.11 -5.91 -25.23
N CYS A 277 43.71 -5.88 -24.02
CA CYS A 277 43.12 -5.29 -22.81
C CYS A 277 42.64 -3.83 -22.94
N SER A 278 43.20 -3.06 -23.88
CA SER A 278 42.87 -1.64 -24.08
C SER A 278 42.05 -1.37 -25.33
N TYR A 279 41.63 -2.42 -26.04
CA TYR A 279 40.88 -2.34 -27.30
C TYR A 279 39.60 -3.18 -27.28
N VAL A 280 39.63 -4.35 -26.62
CA VAL A 280 38.45 -5.20 -26.42
C VAL A 280 38.34 -5.53 -24.94
N TYR A 281 37.51 -4.78 -24.23
CA TYR A 281 37.26 -4.93 -22.80
C TYR A 281 35.83 -4.49 -22.44
N SER A 282 35.31 -5.00 -21.32
CA SER A 282 34.07 -4.54 -20.71
C SER A 282 34.34 -3.62 -19.51
N VAL A 283 33.56 -2.57 -19.34
CA VAL A 283 33.69 -1.64 -18.20
C VAL A 283 32.88 -2.18 -17.01
N VAL A 284 33.54 -2.32 -15.86
CA VAL A 284 32.90 -2.73 -14.60
C VAL A 284 32.57 -1.47 -13.78
N ASN A 285 31.30 -1.29 -13.45
CA ASN A 285 30.80 -0.08 -12.82
C ASN A 285 30.79 -0.16 -11.29
N TRP A 286 31.46 0.78 -10.61
CA TRP A 286 31.51 0.81 -9.14
C TRP A 286 30.16 0.81 -8.40
N PRO A 287 29.10 1.50 -8.89
CA PRO A 287 27.78 1.42 -8.26
C PRO A 287 27.27 -0.03 -8.18
N GLU A 288 27.33 -0.77 -9.29
CA GLU A 288 26.86 -2.15 -9.41
C GLU A 288 27.64 -3.11 -8.51
N VAL A 289 28.99 -3.02 -8.55
CA VAL A 289 29.91 -3.77 -7.67
C VAL A 289 29.62 -3.53 -6.18
N ALA A 290 29.06 -2.37 -5.83
CA ALA A 290 28.78 -1.96 -4.45
C ALA A 290 27.32 -2.16 -4.00
N THR A 291 26.35 -2.29 -4.89
CA THR A 291 24.92 -2.49 -4.54
C THR A 291 24.46 -3.94 -4.63
N SER A 292 24.94 -4.67 -5.64
CA SER A 292 24.45 -6.03 -5.97
C SER A 292 25.59 -7.01 -6.27
N GLY A 293 26.80 -6.50 -6.50
CA GLY A 293 27.85 -7.20 -7.20
C GLY A 293 27.65 -7.12 -8.71
N PHE A 294 28.73 -6.90 -9.44
CA PHE A 294 28.77 -7.10 -10.89
C PHE A 294 28.83 -8.61 -11.17
N THR A 295 27.98 -9.09 -12.07
CA THR A 295 27.93 -10.51 -12.46
C THR A 295 27.75 -10.63 -13.96
N THR A 296 28.61 -11.41 -14.63
CA THR A 296 28.58 -11.57 -16.08
C THR A 296 28.98 -12.99 -16.51
N VAL A 297 28.53 -13.43 -17.69
CA VAL A 297 28.89 -14.74 -18.26
C VAL A 297 30.11 -14.58 -19.17
N VAL A 298 31.25 -15.12 -18.75
CA VAL A 298 32.45 -15.23 -19.57
C VAL A 298 32.29 -16.42 -20.52
N ASN A 299 31.82 -16.16 -21.74
CA ASN A 299 31.77 -17.16 -22.80
C ASN A 299 33.03 -17.06 -23.70
N THR A 300 33.97 -17.98 -23.51
CA THR A 300 35.25 -17.97 -24.24
C THR A 300 35.13 -18.42 -25.70
N ALA A 301 33.96 -18.87 -26.17
CA ALA A 301 33.71 -19.04 -27.61
C ALA A 301 33.75 -17.71 -28.39
N HIS A 302 33.48 -16.59 -27.71
CA HIS A 302 33.64 -15.23 -28.20
C HIS A 302 34.86 -14.52 -27.56
N GLY A 303 35.72 -15.28 -26.88
CA GLY A 303 36.92 -14.79 -26.21
C GLY A 303 38.07 -14.50 -27.17
N ILE A 304 39.12 -13.88 -26.63
CA ILE A 304 40.36 -13.57 -27.36
C ILE A 304 41.51 -14.35 -26.70
N LYS A 305 42.42 -14.90 -27.51
CA LYS A 305 43.72 -15.40 -27.02
C LYS A 305 44.60 -14.19 -26.64
N SER A 306 45.00 -14.11 -25.39
CA SER A 306 45.82 -12.98 -24.89
C SER A 306 46.89 -13.44 -23.91
N SER A 307 48.09 -12.89 -24.06
CA SER A 307 49.09 -12.85 -22.98
C SER A 307 48.68 -11.78 -21.94
N SER A 308 49.42 -11.72 -20.81
CA SER A 308 49.19 -10.71 -19.76
C SER A 308 50.46 -10.42 -18.95
N ALA A 309 50.44 -9.36 -18.14
CA ALA A 309 51.52 -9.04 -17.21
C ALA A 309 51.76 -10.15 -16.16
N CYS A 310 50.80 -11.06 -15.99
CA CYS A 310 50.90 -12.23 -15.11
C CYS A 310 51.46 -13.49 -15.79
N THR A 311 51.28 -13.66 -17.10
CA THR A 311 51.76 -14.84 -17.85
C THR A 311 52.06 -14.52 -19.31
N ILE A 312 53.20 -15.03 -19.78
CA ILE A 312 53.65 -14.96 -21.17
C ILE A 312 52.83 -15.92 -22.04
N THR A 313 52.42 -17.08 -21.50
CA THR A 313 51.55 -18.03 -22.20
C THR A 313 50.18 -17.40 -22.43
N GLU A 314 49.75 -17.36 -23.68
CA GLU A 314 48.42 -16.86 -24.04
C GLU A 314 47.33 -17.83 -23.58
N GLN A 315 46.21 -17.28 -23.13
CA GLN A 315 45.01 -18.04 -22.73
C GLN A 315 43.79 -17.39 -23.38
N ILE A 316 42.70 -18.17 -23.56
CA ILE A 316 41.45 -17.65 -24.12
C ILE A 316 40.54 -17.13 -23.00
N GLY A 317 40.04 -15.90 -23.16
CA GLY A 317 39.27 -15.22 -22.11
C GLY A 317 38.69 -13.88 -22.56
N LEU A 318 38.15 -13.14 -21.58
CA LEU A 318 37.64 -11.78 -21.76
C LEU A 318 38.32 -10.80 -20.79
N TRP A 319 38.52 -9.56 -21.25
CA TRP A 319 39.12 -8.48 -20.48
C TRP A 319 38.05 -7.57 -19.88
N TYR A 320 38.29 -7.12 -18.65
CA TYR A 320 37.43 -6.22 -17.91
C TYR A 320 38.26 -5.06 -17.34
N PHE A 321 37.69 -3.87 -17.29
CA PHE A 321 38.33 -2.66 -16.73
C PHE A 321 37.59 -2.20 -15.48
N LEU A 322 38.33 -1.94 -14.40
CA LEU A 322 37.82 -1.41 -13.14
C LEU A 322 38.79 -0.35 -12.60
N GLN A 323 38.29 0.87 -12.39
CA GLN A 323 39.07 1.94 -11.76
C GLN A 323 39.37 1.60 -10.28
N GLY A 324 40.52 1.99 -9.72
CA GLY A 324 40.77 1.84 -8.29
C GLY A 324 39.92 2.79 -7.41
N ALA A 325 39.58 2.37 -6.19
CA ALA A 325 38.70 3.15 -5.29
C ALA A 325 39.03 3.04 -3.79
N ASP A 326 40.21 2.51 -3.44
CA ASP A 326 40.65 2.15 -2.08
C ASP A 326 39.68 1.22 -1.34
N ARG A 327 39.08 0.27 -2.07
CA ARG A 327 38.11 -0.72 -1.56
C ARG A 327 38.64 -2.15 -1.65
N ASN A 328 38.22 -3.00 -0.72
CA ASN A 328 38.40 -4.44 -0.81
C ASN A 328 37.31 -5.03 -1.72
N VAL A 329 37.70 -5.90 -2.65
CA VAL A 329 36.78 -6.64 -3.53
C VAL A 329 37.12 -8.13 -3.53
N LEU A 330 36.10 -8.94 -3.79
CA LEU A 330 36.23 -10.33 -4.20
C LEU A 330 36.01 -10.39 -5.73
N ILE A 331 36.96 -10.96 -6.45
CA ILE A 331 36.84 -11.29 -7.88
C ILE A 331 36.84 -12.82 -7.95
N SER A 332 35.76 -13.42 -8.44
CA SER A 332 35.49 -14.85 -8.24
C SER A 332 34.83 -15.48 -9.46
N THR A 333 35.17 -16.75 -9.75
CA THR A 333 34.45 -17.59 -10.71
C THR A 333 33.68 -18.74 -10.06
N CYS A 334 33.64 -18.80 -8.72
CA CYS A 334 33.08 -19.93 -7.96
C CYS A 334 31.59 -20.19 -8.23
N ASN A 335 30.82 -19.18 -8.64
CA ASN A 335 29.38 -19.28 -8.85
C ASN A 335 29.04 -19.90 -10.23
N SER A 336 29.84 -20.86 -10.68
CA SER A 336 29.76 -21.50 -12.00
C SER A 336 29.49 -22.99 -11.86
N ILE A 337 28.73 -23.57 -12.79
CA ILE A 337 28.24 -24.97 -12.73
C ILE A 337 29.08 -25.89 -13.63
N SER A 338 30.38 -25.60 -13.78
CA SER A 338 31.18 -26.11 -14.91
C SER A 338 32.61 -26.52 -14.52
N ASP A 339 33.04 -27.74 -14.84
CA ASP A 339 34.35 -28.28 -14.44
C ASP A 339 35.59 -27.64 -15.12
N TYR A 340 35.49 -26.46 -15.72
CA TYR A 340 36.60 -25.80 -16.40
C TYR A 340 37.61 -25.17 -15.44
N TYR A 341 38.90 -25.34 -15.74
CA TYR A 341 40.00 -24.65 -15.07
C TYR A 341 40.04 -23.18 -15.47
N THR A 342 39.36 -22.33 -14.70
CA THR A 342 39.36 -20.87 -14.88
C THR A 342 40.59 -20.23 -14.24
N ALA A 343 41.10 -19.16 -14.83
CA ALA A 343 42.12 -18.31 -14.24
C ALA A 343 41.63 -16.85 -14.14
N LEU A 344 42.10 -16.16 -13.10
CA LEU A 344 41.86 -14.75 -12.87
C LEU A 344 43.20 -14.03 -12.78
N HIS A 345 43.40 -13.05 -13.66
CA HIS A 345 44.61 -12.23 -13.72
C HIS A 345 44.20 -10.80 -13.35
N LEU A 346 44.87 -10.21 -12.37
CA LEU A 346 44.67 -8.81 -11.99
C LEU A 346 45.94 -8.03 -12.32
N ILE A 347 45.84 -7.13 -13.29
CA ILE A 347 46.91 -6.27 -13.76
C ILE A 347 46.59 -4.84 -13.31
N LYS A 348 47.56 -4.14 -12.74
CA LYS A 348 47.43 -2.72 -12.40
C LYS A 348 48.33 -1.84 -13.25
N VAL A 349 47.84 -0.66 -13.62
CA VAL A 349 48.58 0.41 -14.29
C VAL A 349 48.37 1.74 -13.54
N PRO A 350 49.30 2.71 -13.60
CA PRO A 350 49.12 4.00 -12.93
C PRO A 350 47.84 4.71 -13.39
N ALA A 351 47.04 5.19 -12.44
CA ALA A 351 45.70 5.73 -12.73
C ALA A 351 45.74 6.91 -13.73
N ASN A 352 44.90 6.80 -14.76
CA ASN A 352 44.61 7.82 -15.75
C ASN A 352 43.10 8.15 -15.80
N GLY A 353 42.25 7.34 -15.15
CA GLY A 353 40.80 7.56 -15.02
C GLY A 353 40.02 7.36 -16.33
N ASN A 354 40.68 6.90 -17.38
CA ASN A 354 40.12 6.52 -18.68
C ASN A 354 41.06 5.50 -19.33
N VAL A 355 40.51 4.43 -19.90
CA VAL A 355 41.29 3.53 -20.76
C VAL A 355 41.74 4.29 -22.01
N LYS A 356 43.02 4.13 -22.36
CA LYS A 356 43.62 4.68 -23.59
C LYS A 356 44.07 3.50 -24.46
N PRO A 357 43.92 3.54 -25.79
CA PRO A 357 44.37 2.46 -26.69
C PRO A 357 45.90 2.29 -26.73
N THR A 358 46.64 3.10 -25.96
CA THR A 358 48.08 3.01 -25.73
C THR A 358 48.44 2.23 -24.45
N ILE A 359 47.46 1.68 -23.72
CA ILE A 359 47.71 0.88 -22.52
C ILE A 359 48.17 -0.52 -22.95
N ASP A 360 49.25 -0.97 -22.34
CA ASP A 360 49.87 -2.26 -22.61
C ASP A 360 49.81 -3.13 -21.35
N CYS A 361 49.05 -4.22 -21.40
CA CYS A 361 48.95 -5.19 -20.31
C CYS A 361 49.81 -6.44 -20.53
N SER A 362 50.77 -6.42 -21.46
CA SER A 362 51.68 -7.53 -21.72
C SER A 362 52.76 -7.71 -20.64
N TYR A 363 53.43 -8.86 -20.67
CA TYR A 363 54.51 -9.18 -19.75
C TYR A 363 55.73 -8.27 -19.95
N ASN A 364 56.08 -7.50 -18.92
CA ASN A 364 57.19 -6.56 -18.94
C ASN A 364 58.54 -7.28 -19.13
N THR A 365 59.27 -6.96 -20.20
CA THR A 365 60.61 -7.50 -20.47
C THR A 365 61.61 -6.41 -20.80
N LYS A 366 62.91 -6.72 -20.73
CA LYS A 366 63.99 -5.81 -21.14
C LYS A 366 63.88 -5.30 -22.59
N ASN A 367 63.16 -6.04 -23.45
CA ASN A 367 62.94 -5.70 -24.85
C ASN A 367 61.54 -5.10 -25.11
N HIS A 368 60.64 -5.16 -24.11
CA HIS A 368 59.26 -4.66 -24.16
C HIS A 368 58.89 -4.08 -22.77
N PRO A 369 59.36 -2.86 -22.44
CA PRO A 369 59.15 -2.26 -21.13
C PRO A 369 57.73 -1.68 -21.02
N THR A 370 56.92 -2.22 -20.12
CA THR A 370 55.52 -1.80 -19.89
C THR A 370 55.34 -1.17 -18.51
N ASN A 371 54.28 -0.38 -18.33
CA ASN A 371 53.87 0.15 -17.01
C ASN A 371 52.89 -0.79 -16.28
N ALA A 372 52.57 -1.95 -16.87
CA ALA A 372 51.68 -2.94 -16.28
C ALA A 372 52.42 -3.82 -15.27
N VAL A 373 51.78 -4.05 -14.14
CA VAL A 373 52.26 -4.94 -13.07
C VAL A 373 51.18 -5.96 -12.78
N CYS A 374 51.52 -7.25 -12.79
CA CYS A 374 50.64 -8.26 -12.23
C CYS A 374 50.51 -8.02 -10.72
N GLU A 375 49.32 -7.65 -10.26
CA GLU A 375 49.00 -7.54 -8.84
C GLU A 375 48.71 -8.92 -8.26
N ARG A 376 48.00 -9.76 -9.02
CA ARG A 376 47.64 -11.12 -8.59
C ARG A 376 47.29 -12.03 -9.77
N TYR A 377 47.55 -13.32 -9.62
CA TYR A 377 47.17 -14.36 -10.58
C TYR A 377 46.77 -15.63 -9.82
N ASP A 378 45.48 -15.92 -9.84
CA ASP A 378 44.88 -17.01 -9.08
C ASP A 378 44.17 -17.98 -10.03
N VAL A 379 44.41 -19.28 -9.82
CA VAL A 379 43.83 -20.40 -10.60
C VAL A 379 43.04 -21.37 -9.70
N LYS A 380 42.87 -20.97 -8.43
CA LYS A 380 42.14 -21.63 -7.33
C LYS A 380 41.69 -20.53 -6.36
N GLY A 381 40.89 -20.86 -5.35
CA GLY A 381 40.51 -19.93 -4.28
C GLY A 381 39.10 -20.14 -3.75
N CYS A 382 38.27 -20.87 -4.49
CA CYS A 382 36.92 -21.25 -4.05
C CYS A 382 36.96 -22.17 -2.82
N PRO A 383 35.96 -22.09 -1.93
CA PRO A 383 35.94 -22.85 -0.68
C PRO A 383 35.67 -24.35 -0.86
N GLU A 384 35.15 -24.76 -2.02
CA GLU A 384 34.83 -26.15 -2.31
C GLU A 384 36.09 -26.99 -2.58
N PRO A 385 36.31 -28.10 -1.84
CA PRO A 385 37.54 -28.88 -1.91
C PRO A 385 37.65 -29.62 -3.25
N GLY A 386 38.60 -29.18 -4.08
CA GLY A 386 38.84 -29.74 -5.41
C GLY A 386 38.34 -28.86 -6.57
N SER A 387 37.65 -27.76 -6.29
CA SER A 387 37.15 -26.83 -7.30
C SER A 387 38.23 -26.39 -8.30
N HIS A 388 37.85 -26.35 -9.58
CA HIS A 388 38.66 -25.83 -10.69
C HIS A 388 38.51 -24.30 -10.87
N HIS A 389 37.75 -23.64 -9.99
CA HIS A 389 37.46 -22.21 -10.05
C HIS A 389 38.43 -21.34 -9.25
N ALA A 390 38.64 -20.13 -9.76
CA ALA A 390 39.55 -19.13 -9.22
C ALA A 390 38.79 -18.11 -8.35
N SER A 391 39.42 -17.62 -7.29
CA SER A 391 38.86 -16.54 -6.49
C SER A 391 39.96 -15.76 -5.77
N MET A 392 39.93 -14.44 -5.88
CA MET A 392 40.89 -13.54 -5.25
C MET A 392 40.21 -12.41 -4.49
N MET A 393 40.63 -12.21 -3.24
CA MET A 393 40.32 -11.01 -2.46
C MET A 393 41.48 -10.01 -2.54
N VAL A 394 41.21 -8.77 -2.91
CA VAL A 394 42.22 -7.73 -3.16
C VAL A 394 41.73 -6.33 -2.76
N THR A 395 42.65 -5.46 -2.36
CA THR A 395 42.39 -4.03 -2.11
C THR A 395 42.79 -3.22 -3.35
N LEU A 396 41.81 -2.63 -4.05
CA LEU A 396 42.04 -1.87 -5.29
C LEU A 396 42.26 -0.38 -4.99
N SER A 397 43.50 0.10 -5.00
CA SER A 397 43.81 1.48 -4.59
C SER A 397 43.54 2.51 -5.68
N SER A 398 43.02 3.69 -5.31
CA SER A 398 42.67 4.79 -6.22
C SER A 398 43.83 5.37 -7.03
N GLN A 399 45.08 5.04 -6.67
CA GLN A 399 46.28 5.42 -7.42
C GLN A 399 46.50 4.59 -8.70
N TYR A 400 45.72 3.51 -8.90
CA TYR A 400 45.85 2.59 -10.02
C TYR A 400 44.52 2.33 -10.72
N ASP A 401 44.60 2.17 -12.04
CA ASP A 401 43.55 1.58 -12.86
C ASP A 401 43.83 0.07 -12.99
N TYR A 402 42.80 -0.77 -12.92
CA TYR A 402 42.92 -2.23 -12.91
C TYR A 402 42.27 -2.86 -14.14
N PHE A 403 42.97 -3.86 -14.70
CA PHE A 403 42.49 -4.71 -15.78
C PHE A 403 42.43 -6.15 -15.26
N ILE A 404 41.27 -6.77 -15.40
CA ILE A 404 41.00 -8.16 -15.01
C ILE A 404 40.91 -8.97 -16.31
N PHE A 405 41.72 -10.02 -16.43
CA PHE A 405 41.53 -11.04 -17.47
C PHE A 405 40.92 -12.27 -16.82
N ALA A 406 39.73 -12.65 -17.28
CA ALA A 406 39.04 -13.87 -16.87
C ALA A 406 39.12 -14.88 -18.02
N SER A 407 39.82 -15.98 -17.81
CA SER A 407 40.24 -16.92 -18.85
C SER A 407 40.04 -18.37 -18.43
N VAL A 408 40.27 -19.30 -19.36
CA VAL A 408 40.47 -20.72 -19.06
C VAL A 408 41.87 -21.18 -19.47
N ILE A 409 42.39 -22.18 -18.74
CA ILE A 409 43.71 -22.77 -18.94
C ILE A 409 43.68 -23.87 -20.03
N THR A 410 42.56 -24.02 -20.73
CA THR A 410 42.32 -25.05 -21.76
C THR A 410 41.91 -24.43 -23.10
N ASP A 411 42.31 -25.01 -24.22
CA ASP A 411 41.93 -24.55 -25.57
C ASP A 411 40.44 -24.74 -25.93
N ASN A 412 39.65 -25.38 -25.05
CA ASN A 412 38.22 -25.58 -25.24
C ASN A 412 37.43 -24.30 -24.91
N SER A 413 36.41 -24.02 -25.72
CA SER A 413 35.37 -23.02 -25.39
C SER A 413 34.63 -23.41 -24.11
N ALA A 414 34.44 -22.44 -23.23
CA ALA A 414 33.83 -22.57 -21.91
C ALA A 414 32.90 -21.39 -21.63
N ALA A 415 31.86 -21.61 -20.84
CA ALA A 415 31.00 -20.56 -20.31
C ALA A 415 30.98 -20.66 -18.78
N PHE A 416 31.38 -19.60 -18.10
CA PHE A 416 31.44 -19.53 -16.63
C PHE A 416 31.08 -18.13 -16.14
N ASN A 417 30.63 -18.01 -14.89
CA ASN A 417 30.25 -16.74 -14.29
C ASN A 417 31.50 -16.04 -13.70
N LEU A 418 31.65 -14.75 -13.98
CA LEU A 418 32.55 -13.85 -13.27
C LEU A 418 31.72 -12.97 -12.34
N THR A 419 32.02 -12.99 -11.04
CA THR A 419 31.43 -12.11 -10.03
C THR A 419 32.48 -11.17 -9.44
N ILE A 420 32.10 -9.91 -9.25
CA ILE A 420 32.91 -8.88 -8.60
C ILE A 420 32.04 -8.14 -7.56
N THR A 421 32.32 -8.36 -6.28
CA THR A 421 31.62 -7.75 -5.14
C THR A 421 32.58 -6.93 -4.28
N THR A 422 32.11 -5.86 -3.64
CA THR A 422 32.80 -5.31 -2.47
C THR A 422 32.70 -6.28 -1.29
N LEU A 423 33.81 -6.49 -0.58
CA LEU A 423 33.80 -7.11 0.75
C LEU A 423 34.26 -6.10 1.79
N CYS A 424 33.85 -6.29 3.05
CA CYS A 424 34.37 -5.55 4.20
C CYS A 424 34.44 -4.01 4.00
N PRO A 425 33.34 -3.34 3.62
CA PRO A 425 33.32 -1.91 3.28
C PRO A 425 34.05 -1.04 4.30
N TYR A 426 34.90 -0.14 3.80
CA TYR A 426 35.74 0.77 4.60
C TYR A 426 36.60 0.08 5.68
N ASN A 427 37.08 -1.14 5.40
CA ASN A 427 37.73 -2.02 6.39
C ASN A 427 36.81 -2.22 7.60
N CYS A 428 35.65 -2.84 7.37
CA CYS A 428 34.68 -3.18 8.42
C CYS A 428 34.17 -1.94 9.19
N GLY A 429 33.88 -0.85 8.46
CA GLY A 429 33.50 0.44 9.05
C GLY A 429 34.59 1.11 9.88
N GLY A 430 35.84 0.65 9.79
CA GLY A 430 36.96 1.05 10.66
C GLY A 430 37.02 0.34 12.01
N ASN A 431 36.01 -0.50 12.34
CA ASN A 431 35.85 -1.13 13.66
C ASN A 431 36.10 -2.65 13.64
N GLY A 432 36.87 -3.12 12.66
CA GLY A 432 37.30 -4.51 12.56
C GLY A 432 38.39 -4.72 11.52
N VAL A 433 38.73 -5.99 11.27
CA VAL A 433 39.70 -6.41 10.26
C VAL A 433 39.01 -7.39 9.30
N CYS A 434 39.13 -7.13 8.00
CA CYS A 434 38.65 -8.06 6.98
C CYS A 434 39.55 -9.31 6.96
N ASP A 435 39.02 -10.47 7.32
CA ASP A 435 39.78 -11.71 7.24
C ASP A 435 39.73 -12.31 5.83
N LYS A 436 40.91 -12.71 5.35
CA LYS A 436 41.11 -13.23 4.00
C LYS A 436 40.77 -14.72 3.88
N VAL A 437 40.53 -15.41 4.99
CA VAL A 437 40.17 -16.84 5.01
C VAL A 437 38.66 -17.04 5.14
N SER A 438 38.01 -16.38 6.10
CA SER A 438 36.54 -16.42 6.24
C SER A 438 35.80 -15.59 5.19
N GLN A 439 36.48 -14.64 4.56
CA GLN A 439 35.89 -13.62 3.67
C GLN A 439 34.91 -12.67 4.38
N THR A 440 34.98 -12.58 5.71
CA THR A 440 34.11 -11.74 6.57
C THR A 440 34.92 -10.78 7.43
N CYS A 441 34.22 -9.83 8.04
CA CYS A 441 34.81 -8.92 9.02
C CYS A 441 34.92 -9.57 10.41
N ILE A 442 36.12 -9.60 10.97
CA ILE A 442 36.38 -9.86 12.38
C ILE A 442 36.31 -8.53 13.13
N CYS A 443 35.30 -8.37 13.98
CA CYS A 443 35.05 -7.12 14.68
C CYS A 443 35.89 -6.94 15.95
N ASN A 444 36.16 -5.69 16.31
CA ASN A 444 36.83 -5.34 17.56
C ASN A 444 35.92 -5.63 18.77
N ASP A 445 36.51 -5.77 19.97
CA ASP A 445 35.75 -5.99 21.21
C ASP A 445 34.63 -4.96 21.39
N GLY A 446 33.38 -5.45 21.51
CA GLY A 446 32.18 -4.62 21.63
C GLY A 446 31.41 -4.38 20.33
N TYR A 447 31.97 -4.74 19.17
CA TYR A 447 31.29 -4.63 17.87
C TYR A 447 30.83 -6.01 17.36
N VAL A 448 29.73 -6.02 16.61
CA VAL A 448 29.15 -7.22 15.97
C VAL A 448 29.10 -7.09 14.46
N LEU A 449 29.11 -8.23 13.77
CA LEU A 449 29.04 -8.30 12.31
C LEU A 449 27.59 -8.07 11.83
N LYS A 450 27.36 -6.96 11.12
CA LYS A 450 26.08 -6.56 10.51
C LYS A 450 26.34 -6.09 9.07
N GLN A 451 25.68 -6.72 8.09
CA GLN A 451 25.73 -6.33 6.67
C GLN A 451 27.19 -6.08 6.17
N ASP A 452 28.05 -7.07 6.39
CA ASP A 452 29.50 -7.06 6.06
C ASP A 452 30.36 -5.96 6.69
N SER A 453 29.82 -5.21 7.66
CA SER A 453 30.52 -4.21 8.46
C SER A 453 30.49 -4.57 9.96
N CYS A 454 31.30 -3.88 10.75
CA CYS A 454 31.28 -3.99 12.21
C CYS A 454 30.52 -2.80 12.81
N SER A 455 29.39 -3.09 13.47
CA SER A 455 28.51 -2.10 14.10
C SER A 455 28.46 -2.32 15.62
N LEU A 456 28.01 -1.30 16.36
CA LEU A 456 27.63 -1.46 17.77
C LEU A 456 26.25 -2.14 17.83
N CYS A 457 25.32 -1.70 16.98
CA CYS A 457 23.97 -2.24 16.85
C CYS A 457 23.94 -3.78 16.79
N GLY A 458 23.26 -4.39 17.75
CA GLY A 458 23.19 -5.85 17.95
C GLY A 458 24.26 -6.42 18.89
N ASN A 459 25.05 -5.60 19.60
CA ASN A 459 25.99 -6.05 20.63
C ASN A 459 25.31 -6.36 21.99
N GLY A 460 24.02 -6.02 22.13
CA GLY A 460 23.20 -6.26 23.32
C GLY A 460 23.22 -5.14 24.36
N LYS A 461 23.69 -3.94 24.00
CA LYS A 461 23.71 -2.73 24.83
C LYS A 461 23.38 -1.51 23.97
N LYS A 462 22.52 -0.62 24.47
CA LYS A 462 22.27 0.66 23.80
C LYS A 462 23.50 1.58 23.90
N ASP A 463 24.14 1.83 22.76
CA ASP A 463 25.32 2.70 22.62
C ASP A 463 24.98 4.11 22.06
N GLU A 464 25.99 4.98 21.95
CA GLU A 464 25.81 6.38 21.53
C GLU A 464 25.51 6.50 20.03
N GLY A 465 24.27 6.86 19.70
CA GLY A 465 23.76 6.99 18.33
C GLY A 465 22.60 6.04 18.02
N GLU A 466 22.30 5.09 18.91
CA GLU A 466 21.23 4.11 18.74
C GLU A 466 19.91 4.58 19.36
N GLU A 467 18.80 4.22 18.75
CA GLU A 467 17.46 4.50 19.27
C GLU A 467 16.96 3.33 20.12
N CYS A 468 17.20 2.10 19.69
CA CYS A 468 16.76 0.86 20.33
C CYS A 468 17.79 -0.26 20.21
N GLU A 469 17.73 -1.26 21.09
CA GLU A 469 18.61 -2.44 21.06
C GLU A 469 17.95 -3.62 21.82
N ASN A 470 18.30 -4.85 21.44
CA ASN A 470 17.91 -6.07 22.14
C ASN A 470 18.84 -6.30 23.35
N ILE A 471 18.50 -5.67 24.48
CA ILE A 471 19.31 -5.68 25.70
C ILE A 471 19.46 -7.11 26.23
N SER A 472 20.71 -7.59 26.28
CA SER A 472 21.02 -8.97 26.64
C SER A 472 20.61 -9.32 28.09
N GLY A 473 19.49 -10.04 28.22
CA GLY A 473 18.92 -10.46 29.51
C GLY A 473 17.55 -9.87 29.82
N ASP A 474 16.99 -9.02 28.94
CA ASP A 474 15.55 -8.74 28.95
C ASP A 474 14.78 -9.88 28.24
N ASN A 475 13.49 -10.00 28.54
CA ASN A 475 12.57 -10.93 27.87
C ASN A 475 11.71 -10.23 26.81
N TYR A 476 11.68 -8.89 26.76
CA TYR A 476 10.95 -8.12 25.76
C TYR A 476 11.81 -7.88 24.52
N THR A 477 11.32 -8.36 23.37
CA THR A 477 11.81 -7.93 22.05
C THR A 477 10.88 -6.83 21.53
N ASP A 478 11.46 -5.70 21.16
CA ASP A 478 10.76 -4.51 20.67
C ASP A 478 10.36 -4.68 19.20
N PRO A 479 9.06 -4.76 18.86
CA PRO A 479 8.63 -4.98 17.49
C PRO A 479 8.74 -3.71 16.62
N ASN A 480 8.92 -2.53 17.22
CA ASN A 480 9.01 -1.25 16.52
C ASN A 480 10.48 -0.81 16.30
N CYS A 481 11.43 -1.70 16.62
CA CYS A 481 12.86 -1.49 16.46
C CYS A 481 13.37 -2.23 15.22
N ASP A 482 13.92 -1.51 14.23
CA ASP A 482 14.67 -2.16 13.16
C ASP A 482 16.03 -2.62 13.68
N TYR A 483 16.11 -3.85 14.16
CA TYR A 483 17.35 -4.48 14.61
C TYR A 483 18.43 -4.63 13.52
N SER A 484 18.20 -4.21 12.27
CA SER A 484 19.26 -4.09 11.26
C SER A 484 19.97 -2.72 11.30
N THR A 485 19.31 -1.67 11.77
CA THR A 485 19.85 -0.29 11.88
C THR A 485 19.89 0.27 13.31
N CYS A 486 19.23 -0.39 14.27
CA CYS A 486 19.00 0.07 15.66
C CYS A 486 18.33 1.46 15.75
N SER A 487 17.51 1.75 14.74
CA SER A 487 16.63 2.92 14.65
C SER A 487 15.17 2.49 14.87
N CYS A 488 14.31 3.41 15.28
CA CYS A 488 12.88 3.15 15.36
C CYS A 488 12.22 3.15 13.97
N GLU A 489 11.17 2.35 13.78
CA GLU A 489 10.37 2.40 12.55
C GLU A 489 9.66 3.77 12.38
N ASP A 490 9.37 4.13 11.13
CA ASP A 490 8.77 5.42 10.75
C ASP A 490 7.46 5.72 11.51
N GLY A 491 7.55 6.63 12.50
CA GLY A 491 6.42 7.07 13.33
C GLY A 491 6.59 6.81 14.83
N TYR A 492 7.52 5.92 15.20
CA TYR A 492 7.90 5.67 16.59
C TYR A 492 9.12 6.52 16.99
N ILE A 493 9.36 6.66 18.30
CA ILE A 493 10.52 7.35 18.86
C ILE A 493 11.12 6.58 20.05
N PRO A 494 12.43 6.73 20.33
CA PRO A 494 13.05 6.09 21.49
C PRO A 494 12.59 6.73 22.81
N LEU A 495 11.77 6.01 23.57
CA LEU A 495 11.20 6.47 24.83
C LEU A 495 11.73 5.67 26.02
N THR A 496 12.30 6.36 27.01
CA THR A 496 12.83 5.74 28.24
C THR A 496 11.75 5.69 29.32
N ILE A 497 11.24 4.49 29.63
CA ILE A 497 10.24 4.25 30.69
C ILE A 497 10.83 3.24 31.68
N ASN A 498 10.77 3.55 32.99
CA ASN A 498 11.34 2.74 34.08
C ASN A 498 12.85 2.40 33.96
N GLY A 499 13.59 3.09 33.10
CA GLY A 499 15.02 2.88 32.85
C GLY A 499 15.33 2.01 31.62
N LEU A 500 14.33 1.41 30.98
CA LEU A 500 14.45 0.73 29.69
C LEU A 500 14.03 1.67 28.56
N THR A 501 14.67 1.58 27.39
CA THR A 501 14.40 2.45 26.24
C THR A 501 14.06 1.60 25.01
N TYR A 502 12.86 1.80 24.49
CA TYR A 502 12.31 1.09 23.32
C TYR A 502 11.57 2.09 22.42
N CYS A 503 11.26 1.66 21.21
CA CYS A 503 10.53 2.41 20.21
C CYS A 503 9.02 2.39 20.49
N ALA A 504 8.47 3.55 20.83
CA ALA A 504 7.05 3.72 21.13
C ALA A 504 6.49 4.97 20.45
N VAL A 505 5.17 5.04 20.31
CA VAL A 505 4.52 6.24 19.77
C VAL A 505 4.75 7.44 20.70
N PRO A 506 4.86 8.68 20.19
CA PRO A 506 5.22 9.85 21.01
C PRO A 506 4.27 10.20 22.17
N THR A 507 3.07 9.62 22.21
CA THR A 507 2.07 9.75 23.30
C THR A 507 2.25 8.74 24.42
N CYS A 508 3.09 7.72 24.24
CA CYS A 508 3.15 6.57 25.14
C CYS A 508 3.61 6.94 26.56
N GLY A 509 2.93 6.37 27.57
CA GLY A 509 3.16 6.59 28.99
C GLY A 509 2.41 7.79 29.58
N ASN A 510 1.36 8.31 28.93
CA ASN A 510 0.69 9.55 29.35
C ASN A 510 -0.52 9.35 30.29
N GLY A 511 -0.97 8.11 30.50
CA GLY A 511 -2.16 7.74 31.29
C GLY A 511 -3.49 7.88 30.53
N LYS A 512 -3.47 7.90 29.19
CA LYS A 512 -4.63 7.90 28.30
C LYS A 512 -4.28 7.19 26.99
N ILE A 513 -5.11 6.22 26.62
CA ILE A 513 -5.11 5.63 25.28
C ILE A 513 -5.32 6.70 24.21
N ASN A 514 -4.33 6.82 23.34
CA ASN A 514 -4.30 7.66 22.15
C ASN A 514 -4.45 6.81 20.87
N ASP A 515 -4.64 7.47 19.72
CA ASP A 515 -4.64 6.78 18.43
C ASP A 515 -3.27 6.09 18.22
N TYR A 516 -3.29 4.86 17.69
CA TYR A 516 -2.13 3.98 17.46
C TYR A 516 -1.46 3.37 18.72
N GLU A 517 -2.09 3.44 19.89
CA GLU A 517 -1.66 2.69 21.08
C GLU A 517 -2.47 1.39 21.25
N GLU A 518 -1.80 0.26 21.49
CA GLU A 518 -2.48 -0.98 21.93
C GLU A 518 -2.88 -0.89 23.41
N CYS A 519 -2.04 -0.21 24.19
CA CYS A 519 -2.12 -0.07 25.64
C CYS A 519 -1.34 1.16 26.11
N ASP A 520 -1.49 1.57 27.38
CA ASP A 520 -0.79 2.73 27.99
C ASP A 520 -0.43 2.48 29.47
N GLY A 521 0.06 1.27 29.76
CA GLY A 521 0.71 0.87 31.01
C GLY A 521 -0.04 -0.16 31.87
N GLY A 522 0.62 -0.68 32.92
CA GLY A 522 0.05 -1.72 33.78
C GLY A 522 0.30 -3.14 33.26
N GLU A 523 -0.53 -4.10 33.66
CA GLU A 523 -0.24 -5.52 33.43
C GLU A 523 -0.33 -5.90 31.94
N GLY A 524 0.69 -6.62 31.46
CA GLY A 524 0.81 -7.04 30.07
C GLY A 524 1.21 -5.97 29.06
N CYS A 525 1.37 -4.71 29.46
CA CYS A 525 1.72 -3.60 28.57
C CYS A 525 3.16 -3.12 28.78
N GLN A 526 3.94 -3.02 27.69
CA GLN A 526 5.29 -2.47 27.70
C GLN A 526 5.44 -1.53 26.50
N HIS A 527 5.83 -0.28 26.75
CA HIS A 527 6.04 0.73 25.70
C HIS A 527 4.89 0.85 24.68
N CYS A 528 3.66 0.71 25.18
CA CYS A 528 2.39 0.81 24.47
C CYS A 528 2.08 -0.30 23.44
N VAL A 529 2.80 -1.42 23.57
CA VAL A 529 2.53 -2.71 22.90
C VAL A 529 2.27 -3.79 23.95
N CYS A 530 1.44 -4.78 23.63
CA CYS A 530 1.19 -5.92 24.51
C CYS A 530 2.30 -6.97 24.44
N VAL A 531 2.83 -7.37 25.61
CA VAL A 531 3.97 -8.31 25.71
C VAL A 531 3.58 -9.77 25.48
N GLU A 532 4.57 -10.64 25.24
CA GLU A 532 4.32 -12.08 25.10
C GLU A 532 3.53 -12.65 26.30
N GLY A 533 2.50 -13.44 26.00
CA GLY A 533 1.52 -13.91 26.98
C GLY A 533 0.31 -12.99 27.18
N TYR A 534 0.25 -11.85 26.48
CA TYR A 534 -0.88 -10.92 26.41
C TYR A 534 -1.24 -10.58 24.96
N ARG A 535 -2.35 -9.86 24.77
CA ARG A 535 -2.84 -9.31 23.50
C ARG A 535 -3.67 -8.04 23.75
N PRO A 536 -3.84 -7.16 22.75
CA PRO A 536 -4.74 -6.02 22.86
C PRO A 536 -6.20 -6.43 23.07
N TYR A 537 -6.97 -5.51 23.65
CA TYR A 537 -8.43 -5.51 23.70
C TYR A 537 -9.02 -4.97 22.38
N GLU A 538 -10.24 -5.36 21.99
CA GLU A 538 -10.93 -4.88 20.77
C GLU A 538 -11.09 -3.35 20.76
N SER A 539 -11.33 -2.77 21.95
CA SER A 539 -11.13 -1.35 22.21
C SER A 539 -9.90 -1.21 23.12
N PRO A 540 -8.79 -0.60 22.66
CA PRO A 540 -7.58 -0.47 23.46
C PRO A 540 -7.81 0.12 24.85
N ARG A 541 -7.13 -0.44 25.84
CA ARG A 541 -7.26 -0.13 27.27
C ARG A 541 -5.87 0.05 27.86
N ILE A 542 -5.77 0.74 28.99
CA ILE A 542 -4.48 1.01 29.67
C ILE A 542 -3.62 -0.26 29.76
N TYR A 543 -4.19 -1.37 30.24
CA TYR A 543 -3.55 -2.69 30.38
C TYR A 543 -4.00 -3.68 29.28
N CYS A 544 -3.24 -4.76 29.07
CA CYS A 544 -3.50 -5.77 28.03
C CYS A 544 -4.29 -6.98 28.55
N LEU A 545 -4.95 -7.70 27.64
CA LEU A 545 -5.70 -8.93 27.93
C LEU A 545 -4.74 -10.12 27.95
N SER A 546 -4.76 -10.96 28.99
CA SER A 546 -3.90 -12.16 29.01
C SER A 546 -4.31 -13.17 27.94
N ASN A 547 -3.33 -13.84 27.31
CA ASN A 547 -3.57 -14.94 26.39
C ASN A 547 -4.09 -16.21 27.08
N LYS A 548 -4.14 -16.24 28.42
CA LYS A 548 -4.97 -17.17 29.19
C LYS A 548 -6.46 -16.99 28.92
N CYS A 549 -6.92 -15.78 28.60
CA CYS A 549 -8.31 -15.54 28.30
C CYS A 549 -8.75 -16.30 27.03
N GLY A 550 -9.73 -17.18 27.18
CA GLY A 550 -10.24 -18.14 26.20
C GLY A 550 -9.85 -19.61 26.48
N ASN A 551 -9.17 -19.94 27.59
CA ASN A 551 -8.59 -21.27 27.80
C ASN A 551 -9.56 -22.33 28.39
N ASN A 552 -10.71 -21.90 28.91
CA ASN A 552 -11.72 -22.66 29.65
C ASN A 552 -11.35 -23.03 31.11
N ILE A 553 -10.42 -22.31 31.73
CA ILE A 553 -10.06 -22.37 33.15
C ILE A 553 -10.00 -20.94 33.68
N LEU A 554 -10.96 -20.57 34.54
CA LEU A 554 -11.05 -19.25 35.17
C LEU A 554 -9.76 -18.91 35.93
N ASP A 555 -8.96 -18.02 35.35
CA ASP A 555 -7.65 -17.63 35.85
C ASP A 555 -7.74 -16.43 36.80
N LYS A 556 -6.67 -16.14 37.54
CA LYS A 556 -6.71 -15.18 38.66
C LYS A 556 -6.73 -13.71 38.15
N GLY A 557 -7.93 -13.20 37.91
CA GLY A 557 -8.18 -11.82 37.46
C GLY A 557 -9.35 -11.72 36.48
N GLU A 558 -9.81 -12.86 35.97
CA GLU A 558 -10.93 -12.99 35.03
C GLU A 558 -12.27 -13.09 35.77
N GLU A 559 -13.35 -12.55 35.20
CA GLU A 559 -14.73 -12.75 35.71
C GLU A 559 -15.39 -14.02 35.12
N CYS A 560 -14.89 -14.45 33.96
CA CYS A 560 -15.35 -15.60 33.18
C CYS A 560 -14.27 -16.00 32.16
N ASP A 561 -14.39 -17.17 31.54
CA ASP A 561 -13.40 -17.65 30.57
C ASP A 561 -14.03 -18.44 29.39
N GLY A 562 -14.83 -17.76 28.57
CA GLY A 562 -15.35 -18.30 27.29
C GLY A 562 -16.74 -18.95 27.31
N GLY A 563 -17.46 -18.94 28.44
CA GLY A 563 -18.86 -19.44 28.52
C GLY A 563 -19.95 -18.42 28.13
N GLU A 564 -21.23 -18.79 28.31
CA GLU A 564 -22.36 -17.87 28.03
C GLU A 564 -22.19 -16.53 28.78
N GLY A 565 -22.35 -15.42 28.05
CA GLY A 565 -22.27 -14.06 28.63
C GLY A 565 -20.85 -13.54 28.87
N CYS A 566 -19.82 -14.30 28.50
CA CYS A 566 -18.42 -13.88 28.60
C CYS A 566 -17.93 -13.21 27.31
N TYR A 567 -17.14 -12.14 27.42
CA TYR A 567 -16.39 -11.54 26.33
C TYR A 567 -15.16 -10.82 26.91
N GLU A 568 -13.98 -10.99 26.31
CA GLU A 568 -12.70 -10.47 26.85
C GLU A 568 -12.43 -10.84 28.33
N CYS A 569 -13.00 -11.98 28.76
CA CYS A 569 -12.98 -12.48 30.14
C CYS A 569 -13.66 -11.59 31.20
N GLU A 570 -14.54 -10.69 30.73
CA GLU A 570 -15.44 -9.86 31.52
C GLU A 570 -16.91 -10.26 31.28
N CYS A 571 -17.75 -10.13 32.30
CA CYS A 571 -19.16 -10.50 32.21
C CYS A 571 -20.01 -9.40 31.56
N GLN A 572 -20.58 -9.74 30.40
CA GLN A 572 -21.36 -8.81 29.58
C GLN A 572 -22.62 -8.30 30.31
N ALA A 573 -23.04 -7.07 29.97
CA ALA A 573 -24.08 -6.35 30.68
C ALA A 573 -25.39 -7.16 30.86
N GLY A 574 -25.77 -7.40 32.12
CA GLY A 574 -26.93 -8.21 32.51
C GLY A 574 -26.65 -9.69 32.78
N TRP A 575 -25.37 -10.09 32.73
CA TRP A 575 -24.81 -11.30 33.32
C TRP A 575 -23.98 -10.92 34.56
N PHE A 576 -23.64 -11.91 35.38
CA PHE A 576 -22.89 -11.71 36.62
C PHE A 576 -21.82 -12.80 36.78
N GLU A 577 -20.73 -12.46 37.46
CA GLU A 577 -19.68 -13.40 37.87
C GLU A 577 -20.29 -14.63 38.58
N ALA A 578 -19.82 -15.83 38.21
CA ALA A 578 -20.40 -17.09 38.68
C ALA A 578 -19.38 -18.03 39.33
N HIS A 579 -18.14 -17.57 39.53
CA HIS A 579 -16.96 -18.40 39.82
C HIS A 579 -16.88 -19.61 38.86
N SER A 580 -17.12 -19.35 37.56
CA SER A 580 -17.30 -20.36 36.52
C SER A 580 -16.87 -19.83 35.16
N VAL A 581 -16.52 -20.75 34.26
CA VAL A 581 -16.10 -20.51 32.86
C VAL A 581 -17.10 -19.61 32.10
N GLY A 582 -18.39 -19.65 32.44
CA GLY A 582 -19.41 -18.71 31.93
C GLY A 582 -20.08 -17.90 33.05
N CYS A 583 -20.60 -16.73 32.68
CA CYS A 583 -21.35 -15.86 33.58
C CYS A 583 -22.76 -16.39 33.84
N GLN A 584 -23.38 -16.00 34.96
CA GLN A 584 -24.75 -16.39 35.30
C GLN A 584 -25.78 -15.30 34.95
N ARG A 585 -26.86 -15.72 34.27
CA ARG A 585 -28.01 -14.86 33.95
C ARG A 585 -29.16 -15.13 34.91
N VAL A 586 -29.60 -14.10 35.65
CA VAL A 586 -30.71 -14.22 36.62
C VAL A 586 -32.00 -14.70 35.94
N ARG A 587 -32.71 -15.66 36.54
CA ARG A 587 -33.91 -16.28 35.95
C ARG A 587 -35.02 -15.23 35.68
N ARG A 588 -35.37 -15.05 34.40
CA ARG A 588 -36.48 -14.24 33.83
C ARG A 588 -37.76 -14.24 34.67
N SER A 589 -38.11 -15.37 35.28
CA SER A 589 -39.31 -15.54 36.11
C SER A 589 -39.24 -14.82 37.45
N ILE A 590 -38.09 -14.83 38.14
CA ILE A 590 -37.88 -14.12 39.41
C ILE A 590 -37.86 -12.62 39.15
N VAL A 591 -37.12 -12.18 38.13
CA VAL A 591 -37.09 -10.78 37.69
C VAL A 591 -38.49 -10.31 37.26
N SER A 592 -39.24 -11.13 36.52
CA SER A 592 -40.63 -10.79 36.16
C SER A 592 -41.56 -10.71 37.38
N LEU A 593 -41.39 -11.55 38.40
CA LEU A 593 -42.21 -11.51 39.61
C LEU A 593 -41.89 -10.28 40.47
N ILE A 594 -40.61 -9.91 40.60
CA ILE A 594 -40.18 -8.67 41.26
C ILE A 594 -40.68 -7.44 40.48
N ILE A 595 -40.60 -7.44 39.14
CA ILE A 595 -41.15 -6.37 38.29
C ILE A 595 -42.69 -6.36 38.33
N PHE A 596 -43.38 -7.48 38.55
CA PHE A 596 -44.84 -7.51 38.65
C PHE A 596 -45.33 -7.02 40.02
N VAL A 597 -44.71 -7.45 41.12
CA VAL A 597 -45.04 -6.96 42.48
C VAL A 597 -44.59 -5.51 42.66
N GLY A 598 -43.35 -5.18 42.29
CA GLY A 598 -42.85 -3.81 42.27
C GLY A 598 -43.63 -2.93 41.31
N GLY A 599 -44.04 -3.46 40.16
CA GLY A 599 -44.91 -2.78 39.19
C GLY A 599 -46.30 -2.51 39.72
N ILE A 600 -46.91 -3.43 40.49
CA ILE A 600 -48.19 -3.19 41.19
C ILE A 600 -48.01 -2.12 42.27
N ILE A 601 -46.93 -2.16 43.05
CA ILE A 601 -46.63 -1.15 44.07
C ILE A 601 -46.40 0.23 43.43
N ILE A 602 -45.64 0.29 42.34
CA ILE A 602 -45.40 1.52 41.57
C ILE A 602 -46.70 1.99 40.89
N TRP A 603 -47.55 1.10 40.37
CA TRP A 603 -48.86 1.45 39.81
C TRP A 603 -49.79 2.03 40.88
N ILE A 604 -49.81 1.46 42.09
CA ILE A 604 -50.54 2.00 43.24
C ILE A 604 -49.97 3.35 43.64
N ILE A 605 -48.65 3.52 43.72
CA ILE A 605 -48.00 4.80 44.03
C ILE A 605 -48.28 5.85 42.95
N ILE A 606 -48.25 5.48 41.67
CA ILE A 606 -48.60 6.36 40.54
C ILE A 606 -50.09 6.74 40.62
N TRP A 607 -50.99 5.82 40.93
CA TRP A 607 -52.40 6.14 41.15
C TRP A 607 -52.65 6.99 42.39
N LEU A 608 -51.85 6.83 43.45
CA LEU A 608 -51.95 7.63 44.67
C LEU A 608 -51.35 9.02 44.45
N LEU A 609 -50.27 9.15 43.68
CA LEU A 609 -49.71 10.43 43.20
C LEU A 609 -50.60 11.12 42.18
N LEU A 610 -51.27 10.38 41.28
CA LEU A 610 -52.31 10.90 40.40
C LEU A 610 -53.54 11.32 41.19
N LEU A 611 -53.94 10.59 42.24
CA LEU A 611 -55.05 10.99 43.11
C LEU A 611 -54.70 12.20 43.96
N ILE A 612 -53.47 12.30 44.50
CA ILE A 612 -52.95 13.53 45.11
C ILE A 612 -52.88 14.65 44.06
N GLY A 613 -52.50 14.36 42.82
CA GLY A 613 -52.48 15.30 41.70
C GLY A 613 -53.88 15.81 41.35
N PHE A 614 -54.87 14.92 41.24
CA PHE A 614 -56.27 15.27 40.99
C PHE A 614 -56.90 15.98 42.19
N VAL A 615 -56.61 15.60 43.44
CA VAL A 615 -57.13 16.25 44.65
C VAL A 615 -56.49 17.62 44.85
N SER A 616 -55.17 17.75 44.68
CA SER A 616 -54.48 19.05 44.76
C SER A 616 -54.89 19.96 43.59
N ARG A 617 -55.02 19.44 42.36
CA ARG A 617 -55.55 20.18 41.21
C ARG A 617 -57.04 20.50 41.36
N TYR A 618 -57.84 19.67 42.02
CA TYR A 618 -59.24 19.95 42.35
C TYR A 618 -59.38 21.04 43.43
N ILE A 619 -58.56 20.99 44.48
CA ILE A 619 -58.50 22.03 45.52
C ILE A 619 -57.96 23.35 44.93
N PHE A 620 -56.96 23.28 44.05
CA PHE A 620 -56.40 24.43 43.36
C PHE A 620 -57.40 25.01 42.35
N LEU A 621 -58.04 24.19 41.51
CA LEU A 621 -59.08 24.63 40.58
C LEU A 621 -60.31 25.18 41.31
N ASN A 622 -60.78 24.58 42.40
CA ASN A 622 -61.86 25.18 43.19
C ASN A 622 -61.44 26.53 43.78
N LYS A 623 -60.21 26.67 44.30
CA LYS A 623 -59.70 27.98 44.73
C LYS A 623 -59.60 28.98 43.57
N LEU A 624 -59.16 28.54 42.40
CA LEU A 624 -59.00 29.37 41.21
C LEU A 624 -60.36 29.82 40.69
N ILE A 625 -61.29 28.90 40.46
CA ILE A 625 -62.68 29.15 40.02
C ILE A 625 -63.39 30.08 41.00
N ILE A 626 -63.29 29.86 42.32
CA ILE A 626 -63.86 30.77 43.33
C ILE A 626 -63.17 32.15 43.28
N SER A 627 -61.87 32.23 42.96
CA SER A 627 -61.15 33.51 42.84
C SER A 627 -61.42 34.26 41.54
N GLU A 628 -61.74 33.58 40.44
CA GLU A 628 -62.03 34.18 39.14
C GLU A 628 -63.51 34.54 39.01
N GLN A 629 -64.43 33.71 39.52
CA GLN A 629 -65.82 34.14 39.76
C GLN A 629 -65.86 35.42 40.62
N GLN A 630 -65.03 35.52 41.65
CA GLN A 630 -64.89 36.74 42.47
C GLN A 630 -64.09 37.89 41.82
N LYS A 631 -63.59 37.75 40.59
CA LYS A 631 -63.01 38.83 39.78
C LYS A 631 -63.98 39.28 38.68
N ASP A 632 -64.57 38.33 37.96
CA ASP A 632 -65.48 38.61 36.85
C ASP A 632 -66.78 39.26 37.36
N GLU A 633 -67.27 38.88 38.55
CA GLU A 633 -68.35 39.60 39.26
C GLU A 633 -67.98 41.04 39.67
N ARG A 634 -66.70 41.43 39.69
CA ARG A 634 -66.28 42.81 40.02
C ARG A 634 -66.16 43.67 38.77
N ILE A 635 -65.51 43.15 37.73
CA ILE A 635 -65.24 43.89 36.48
C ILE A 635 -66.56 44.33 35.82
N LEU A 636 -67.64 43.55 35.97
CA LEU A 636 -68.95 43.89 35.40
C LEU A 636 -69.73 45.00 36.14
N ILE A 637 -69.26 45.48 37.30
CA ILE A 637 -69.98 46.44 38.16
C ILE A 637 -69.31 47.83 38.18
N GLU A 638 -68.05 47.96 37.73
CA GLU A 638 -67.24 49.18 37.89
C GLU A 638 -67.64 50.38 37.00
N SER A 639 -68.68 50.28 36.16
CA SER A 639 -69.05 51.33 35.18
C SER A 639 -70.56 51.65 35.03
N THR A 640 -71.45 51.14 35.89
CA THR A 640 -72.90 51.37 35.75
C THR A 640 -73.46 52.45 36.69
N VAL A 641 -74.22 53.40 36.12
CA VAL A 641 -74.84 54.52 36.85
C VAL A 641 -76.16 54.09 37.51
N ILE A 642 -76.09 53.73 38.79
CA ILE A 642 -77.24 53.22 39.56
C ILE A 642 -78.20 54.36 39.93
N LYS A 643 -79.32 54.50 39.22
CA LYS A 643 -80.35 55.51 39.49
C LYS A 643 -81.02 55.27 40.86
N PHE A 644 -81.36 56.35 41.56
CA PHE A 644 -82.01 56.29 42.87
C PHE A 644 -83.53 56.09 42.77
N ASN A 645 -84.04 55.00 43.33
CA ASN A 645 -85.48 54.86 43.58
C ASN A 645 -85.87 55.65 44.84
N LYS A 646 -86.95 56.44 44.77
CA LYS A 646 -87.44 57.30 45.85
C LYS A 646 -88.51 56.65 46.72
N ASP A 647 -89.13 55.56 46.27
CA ASP A 647 -90.24 54.93 46.98
C ASP A 647 -89.76 54.25 48.26
N GLY A 648 -90.43 54.56 49.39
CA GLY A 648 -90.07 54.07 50.72
C GLY A 648 -88.83 54.71 51.36
N ALA A 649 -88.13 55.63 50.68
CA ALA A 649 -86.89 56.21 51.19
C ALA A 649 -87.11 57.19 52.37
N GLN A 650 -86.42 56.95 53.49
CA GLN A 650 -86.39 57.86 54.64
C GLN A 650 -85.19 58.82 54.57
N TYR A 651 -85.45 60.12 54.53
CA TYR A 651 -84.40 61.14 54.52
C TYR A 651 -83.75 61.27 55.91
N ILE A 652 -82.43 61.15 55.96
CA ILE A 652 -81.60 61.37 57.16
C ILE A 652 -80.82 62.68 56.99
N ASP A 653 -80.85 63.53 58.02
CA ASP A 653 -80.11 64.78 58.07
C ASP A 653 -78.63 64.55 58.38
N VAL A 654 -77.76 64.70 57.38
CA VAL A 654 -76.32 64.43 57.46
C VAL A 654 -75.59 65.38 58.41
N HIS A 655 -76.15 66.57 58.70
CA HIS A 655 -75.55 67.52 59.65
C HIS A 655 -75.72 67.10 61.12
N LYS A 656 -76.48 66.02 61.40
CA LYS A 656 -76.66 65.46 62.75
C LYS A 656 -75.85 64.16 62.88
N PRO A 657 -75.10 63.96 63.98
CA PRO A 657 -74.24 62.80 64.14
C PRO A 657 -75.04 61.49 64.19
N ASN A 658 -74.82 60.61 63.20
CA ASN A 658 -75.44 59.30 63.13
C ASN A 658 -74.60 58.25 63.91
N ALA A 659 -75.27 57.25 64.49
CA ALA A 659 -74.64 56.18 65.26
C ALA A 659 -74.11 55.03 64.38
N LEU A 660 -74.63 54.86 63.17
CA LEU A 660 -74.28 53.76 62.25
C LEU A 660 -73.10 54.10 61.35
N PHE A 661 -73.00 55.36 60.92
CA PHE A 661 -72.00 55.84 59.96
C PHE A 661 -71.68 57.33 60.18
N ALA A 662 -70.64 57.83 59.52
CA ALA A 662 -70.40 59.26 59.34
C ALA A 662 -69.80 59.55 57.96
N PHE A 663 -70.12 60.72 57.41
CA PHE A 663 -69.42 61.31 56.27
C PHE A 663 -68.38 62.32 56.82
N GLU A 664 -67.24 62.46 56.16
CA GLU A 664 -66.19 63.44 56.56
C GLU A 664 -66.62 64.89 56.30
N SER A 665 -67.44 65.12 55.26
CA SER A 665 -68.07 66.41 54.94
C SER A 665 -69.55 66.21 54.64
N SER A 666 -70.37 67.23 54.93
CA SER A 666 -71.79 67.30 54.50
C SER A 666 -71.98 67.91 53.11
N GLU A 667 -70.93 68.49 52.52
CA GLU A 667 -70.94 69.12 51.20
C GLU A 667 -69.81 68.58 50.32
N ILE A 668 -70.10 68.32 49.05
CA ILE A 668 -69.13 67.83 48.06
C ILE A 668 -68.52 69.06 47.38
N LEU A 669 -67.25 69.35 47.68
CA LEU A 669 -66.50 70.49 47.15
C LEU A 669 -65.39 70.01 46.23
N PHE A 670 -65.07 70.82 45.23
CA PHE A 670 -64.01 70.55 44.23
C PHE A 670 -62.89 71.57 44.45
N SER A 671 -61.82 71.11 45.11
CA SER A 671 -60.90 71.96 45.89
C SER A 671 -59.97 72.85 45.07
N ASP A 672 -59.65 72.47 43.84
CA ASP A 672 -58.48 73.01 43.15
C ASP A 672 -58.77 74.31 42.38
N CYS A 673 -60.05 74.66 42.15
CA CYS A 673 -60.48 75.83 41.37
C CYS A 673 -61.67 76.59 41.98
N GLN A 674 -61.69 76.83 43.31
CA GLN A 674 -62.73 77.63 43.99
C GLN A 674 -64.19 77.15 43.74
N ASN A 675 -64.41 75.83 43.62
CA ASN A 675 -65.69 75.21 43.20
C ASN A 675 -66.18 75.58 41.79
N HIS A 676 -65.29 76.07 40.91
CA HIS A 676 -65.52 76.04 39.47
C HIS A 676 -65.01 74.70 38.89
N VAL A 677 -65.79 74.16 37.96
CA VAL A 677 -65.52 72.93 37.21
C VAL A 677 -65.45 73.33 35.73
N GLU A 678 -64.44 72.85 35.01
CA GLU A 678 -64.30 73.15 33.57
C GLU A 678 -65.30 72.35 32.72
N VAL A 679 -65.61 72.88 31.53
CA VAL A 679 -66.67 72.34 30.67
C VAL A 679 -66.16 71.19 29.82
N ASP A 680 -66.97 70.13 29.73
CA ASP A 680 -66.67 68.84 29.08
C ASP A 680 -65.47 68.04 29.69
N GLU A 681 -64.85 68.49 30.79
CA GLU A 681 -63.77 67.76 31.49
C GLU A 681 -64.21 67.04 32.78
N ASP A 682 -63.63 65.86 33.01
CA ASP A 682 -63.88 64.96 34.14
C ASP A 682 -63.22 65.45 35.45
N THR A 683 -63.89 66.33 36.20
CA THR A 683 -63.40 66.82 37.50
C THR A 683 -63.74 65.84 38.63
N LYS A 684 -62.80 65.58 39.54
CA LYS A 684 -62.88 64.48 40.52
C LYS A 684 -62.66 64.98 41.95
N THR A 685 -63.40 64.43 42.91
CA THR A 685 -63.23 64.70 44.35
C THR A 685 -63.56 63.45 45.17
N VAL A 686 -62.95 63.29 46.35
CA VAL A 686 -63.05 62.07 47.16
C VAL A 686 -63.99 62.27 48.34
N ILE A 687 -64.99 61.41 48.45
CA ILE A 687 -65.94 61.37 49.57
C ILE A 687 -65.55 60.24 50.51
N ARG A 688 -65.28 60.57 51.78
CA ARG A 688 -64.98 59.58 52.83
C ARG A 688 -66.21 59.23 53.66
N VAL A 689 -66.40 57.94 53.89
CA VAL A 689 -67.45 57.37 54.75
C VAL A 689 -66.90 56.39 55.77
N THR A 690 -67.10 56.68 57.05
CA THR A 690 -66.71 55.82 58.18
C THR A 690 -67.88 54.95 58.61
N ASN A 691 -67.67 53.64 58.69
CA ASN A 691 -68.62 52.71 59.28
C ASN A 691 -68.40 52.63 60.80
N LYS A 692 -69.42 52.98 61.60
CA LYS A 692 -69.37 52.94 63.07
C LYS A 692 -70.04 51.70 63.67
N LYS A 693 -70.67 50.87 62.84
CA LYS A 693 -71.33 49.61 63.27
C LYS A 693 -70.32 48.48 63.38
N ASN A 694 -70.61 47.49 64.22
CA ASN A 694 -69.86 46.23 64.37
C ASN A 694 -70.07 45.23 63.21
N GLU A 695 -70.80 45.60 62.15
CA GLU A 695 -71.01 44.80 60.93
C GLU A 695 -70.63 45.62 59.69
N PRO A 696 -70.17 44.99 58.59
CA PRO A 696 -69.87 45.71 57.36
C PRO A 696 -71.12 46.37 56.76
N ILE A 697 -71.02 47.66 56.45
CA ILE A 697 -72.06 48.48 55.83
C ILE A 697 -71.73 48.68 54.36
N ARG A 698 -72.75 48.64 53.50
CA ARG A 698 -72.65 49.03 52.08
C ARG A 698 -73.32 50.37 51.85
N PHE A 699 -72.56 51.28 51.25
CA PHE A 699 -73.01 52.57 50.75
C PHE A 699 -73.11 52.46 49.22
N ILE A 700 -74.28 52.81 48.67
CA ILE A 700 -74.55 52.85 47.24
C ILE A 700 -74.74 54.31 46.87
N PHE A 701 -73.81 54.87 46.11
CA PHE A 701 -73.82 56.27 45.68
C PHE A 701 -74.52 56.37 44.33
N HIS A 702 -75.63 57.09 44.29
CA HIS A 702 -76.48 57.14 43.11
C HIS A 702 -76.11 58.31 42.20
N GLY A 703 -75.46 57.98 41.09
CA GLY A 703 -75.17 58.92 40.00
C GLY A 703 -76.36 59.18 39.09
N GLY A 704 -76.14 60.00 38.07
CA GLY A 704 -77.12 60.27 37.01
C GLY A 704 -76.55 61.10 35.88
N ASP A 705 -77.00 60.79 34.66
CA ASP A 705 -76.79 61.63 33.49
C ASP A 705 -77.94 62.65 33.40
N TYR A 706 -77.59 63.93 33.43
CA TYR A 706 -78.52 65.04 33.28
C TYR A 706 -78.17 65.86 32.03
N LEU A 707 -79.13 66.56 31.45
CA LEU A 707 -78.98 67.33 30.19
C LEU A 707 -77.89 68.45 30.19
N LYS A 708 -77.21 68.68 31.32
CA LYS A 708 -76.18 69.71 31.50
C LYS A 708 -74.89 69.22 32.15
N TYR A 709 -74.91 68.05 32.77
CA TYR A 709 -73.80 67.46 33.50
C TYR A 709 -74.08 65.98 33.75
N THR A 710 -73.03 65.16 33.82
CA THR A 710 -73.11 63.78 34.29
C THR A 710 -72.39 63.68 35.63
N ILE A 711 -72.93 62.89 36.56
CA ILE A 711 -72.29 62.62 37.85
C ILE A 711 -72.25 61.12 38.12
N SER A 712 -71.05 60.60 38.36
CA SER A 712 -70.79 59.18 38.60
C SER A 712 -69.89 58.97 39.82
N PHE A 713 -69.86 57.74 40.31
CA PHE A 713 -69.15 57.38 41.54
C PHE A 713 -68.34 56.11 41.33
N VAL A 714 -67.07 56.14 41.72
CA VAL A 714 -66.13 55.04 41.54
C VAL A 714 -65.51 54.68 42.90
N PRO A 715 -65.82 53.50 43.49
CA PRO A 715 -66.88 52.57 43.08
C PRO A 715 -68.28 53.07 43.45
N ALA A 716 -69.30 52.81 42.62
CA ALA A 716 -70.69 53.17 42.91
C ALA A 716 -71.27 52.41 44.13
N ILE A 717 -70.73 51.22 44.43
CA ILE A 717 -71.06 50.43 45.62
C ILE A 717 -69.79 50.23 46.45
N LEU A 718 -69.72 50.87 47.62
CA LEU A 718 -68.61 50.74 48.56
C LEU A 718 -69.04 49.92 49.79
N SER A 719 -68.25 48.89 50.13
CA SER A 719 -68.52 47.99 51.27
C SER A 719 -67.48 48.19 52.37
N VAL A 720 -67.78 49.01 53.38
CA VAL A 720 -66.85 49.42 54.46
C VAL A 720 -67.00 48.51 55.67
N ARG A 721 -65.88 48.01 56.22
CA ARG A 721 -65.87 47.10 57.39
C ARG A 721 -66.04 47.86 58.72
N PRO A 722 -66.32 47.18 59.83
CA PRO A 722 -66.48 47.82 61.14
C PRO A 722 -65.29 48.69 61.55
N GLY A 723 -65.55 49.96 61.86
CA GLY A 723 -64.53 50.93 62.30
C GLY A 723 -63.60 51.46 61.21
N GLU A 724 -63.68 50.94 59.98
CA GLU A 724 -62.91 51.44 58.85
C GLU A 724 -63.58 52.68 58.21
N THR A 725 -62.77 53.51 57.56
CA THR A 725 -63.22 54.56 56.64
C THR A 725 -62.90 54.12 55.23
N GLY A 726 -63.90 54.12 54.35
CA GLY A 726 -63.72 53.89 52.92
C GLY A 726 -63.89 55.18 52.11
N GLU A 727 -63.33 55.18 50.91
CA GLU A 727 -63.30 56.31 49.99
C GLU A 727 -64.10 56.00 48.72
N VAL A 728 -64.86 56.98 48.21
CA VAL A 728 -65.48 56.94 46.88
C VAL A 728 -65.09 58.19 46.11
N THR A 729 -64.57 58.01 44.90
CA THR A 729 -64.32 59.14 44.00
C THR A 729 -65.61 59.52 43.30
N CYS A 730 -66.10 60.73 43.58
CA CYS A 730 -67.11 61.40 42.76
C CYS A 730 -66.44 61.95 41.50
N VAL A 731 -66.98 61.64 40.33
CA VAL A 731 -66.58 62.24 39.05
C VAL A 731 -67.76 63.04 38.52
N ILE A 732 -67.53 64.30 38.17
CA ILE A 732 -68.52 65.15 37.51
C ILE A 732 -67.93 65.69 36.21
N ASN A 733 -68.72 65.62 35.14
CA ASN A 733 -68.43 66.24 33.87
C ASN A 733 -69.58 67.21 33.55
N VAL A 734 -69.28 68.44 33.10
CA VAL A 734 -70.27 69.53 33.00
C VAL A 734 -70.32 70.05 31.57
N ASN A 735 -71.32 69.62 30.80
CA ASN A 735 -71.45 69.89 29.35
C ASN A 735 -71.81 71.35 28.99
N CYS A 736 -72.08 72.22 29.98
CA CYS A 736 -72.30 73.65 29.75
C CYS A 736 -72.12 74.48 31.02
N THR A 737 -71.71 75.74 30.87
CA THR A 737 -71.52 76.67 32.00
C THR A 737 -72.80 76.89 32.79
N CYS A 738 -72.87 76.30 33.99
CA CYS A 738 -74.02 76.40 34.88
C CYS A 738 -73.63 76.32 36.36
N VAL A 739 -74.50 76.84 37.24
CA VAL A 739 -74.30 76.78 38.70
C VAL A 739 -75.14 75.65 39.27
N LEU A 740 -74.50 74.59 39.76
CA LEU A 740 -75.15 73.40 40.30
C LEU A 740 -75.38 73.54 41.82
N ARG A 741 -76.56 73.12 42.29
CA ARG A 741 -76.95 73.11 43.72
C ARG A 741 -77.82 71.89 44.02
N GLU A 742 -77.29 70.72 43.70
CA GLU A 742 -78.02 69.45 43.73
C GLU A 742 -77.63 68.57 44.93
N LYS A 743 -78.48 67.58 45.24
CA LYS A 743 -78.26 66.65 46.36
C LYS A 743 -78.12 65.22 45.88
N VAL A 744 -76.96 64.62 46.14
CA VAL A 744 -76.67 63.21 45.85
C VAL A 744 -77.35 62.31 46.91
N PRO A 745 -78.24 61.38 46.52
CA PRO A 745 -78.76 60.38 47.43
C PRO A 745 -77.79 59.19 47.57
N VAL A 746 -77.68 58.66 48.78
CA VAL A 746 -76.83 57.49 49.10
C VAL A 746 -77.66 56.46 49.85
N THR A 747 -77.81 55.26 49.29
CA THR A 747 -78.54 54.16 49.92
C THR A 747 -77.60 53.35 50.80
N ILE A 748 -78.07 52.89 51.97
CA ILE A 748 -77.26 52.21 52.97
C ILE A 748 -77.90 50.87 53.34
N ARG A 749 -77.21 49.75 53.05
CA ARG A 749 -77.66 48.38 53.39
C ARG A 749 -76.63 47.67 54.29
N TYR A 750 -77.10 46.83 55.21
CA TYR A 750 -76.28 45.95 56.05
C TYR A 750 -76.98 44.60 56.27
N GLY A 751 -76.24 43.49 56.23
CA GLY A 751 -76.81 42.14 56.33
C GLY A 751 -76.03 41.06 55.57
N LYS A 752 -76.65 39.90 55.34
CA LYS A 752 -76.02 38.75 54.69
C LYS A 752 -75.92 38.95 53.17
N PHE A 753 -74.68 38.90 52.65
CA PHE A 753 -74.33 39.17 51.24
C PHE A 753 -75.27 38.55 50.20
N LYS A 754 -75.60 37.26 50.33
CA LYS A 754 -76.37 36.53 49.31
C LYS A 754 -77.81 37.04 49.14
N GLN A 755 -78.43 37.54 50.21
CA GLN A 755 -79.77 38.13 50.13
C GLN A 755 -79.72 39.52 49.49
N ILE A 756 -78.77 40.36 49.92
CA ILE A 756 -78.57 41.72 49.39
C ILE A 756 -78.28 41.70 47.87
N MET A 757 -77.50 40.73 47.39
CA MET A 757 -77.22 40.63 45.94
C MET A 757 -78.43 40.14 45.15
N GLN A 758 -79.23 39.23 45.71
CA GLN A 758 -80.44 38.74 45.06
C GLN A 758 -81.51 39.85 44.95
N GLU A 759 -81.70 40.63 46.01
CA GLU A 759 -82.55 41.84 45.99
C GLU A 759 -82.11 42.85 44.93
N LEU A 760 -80.81 43.13 44.81
CA LEU A 760 -80.28 44.10 43.83
C LEU A 760 -80.49 43.67 42.37
N LEU A 761 -80.45 42.36 42.10
CA LEU A 761 -80.74 41.79 40.77
C LEU A 761 -82.23 41.79 40.45
N GLU A 762 -83.10 41.56 41.44
CA GLU A 762 -84.56 41.68 41.30
C GLU A 762 -85.00 43.15 41.10
N GLU A 763 -84.34 44.10 41.76
CA GLU A 763 -84.59 45.55 41.59
C GLU A 763 -84.04 46.12 40.26
N ASN A 764 -82.99 45.52 39.68
CA ASN A 764 -82.29 46.03 38.48
C ASN A 764 -81.99 44.90 37.46
N PRO A 765 -83.02 44.31 36.82
CA PRO A 765 -82.88 43.08 36.02
C PRO A 765 -82.02 43.19 34.75
N GLN A 766 -81.66 44.41 34.32
CA GLN A 766 -80.86 44.65 33.10
C GLN A 766 -79.38 44.23 33.24
N LEU A 767 -78.94 43.83 34.44
CA LEU A 767 -77.59 43.31 34.69
C LEU A 767 -77.39 41.85 34.24
N LEU A 768 -78.45 41.10 33.87
CA LEU A 768 -78.34 39.66 33.58
C LEU A 768 -77.91 39.29 32.16
N GLU A 769 -78.10 40.15 31.14
CA GLU A 769 -77.91 39.73 29.73
C GLU A 769 -76.44 39.50 29.32
N LEU A 770 -75.48 40.06 30.08
CA LEU A 770 -74.05 40.11 29.72
C LEU A 770 -73.26 38.81 29.98
N GLN A 771 -73.82 37.79 30.64
CA GLN A 771 -73.06 36.61 31.12
C GLN A 771 -72.99 35.39 30.17
N SER A 772 -73.43 35.50 28.90
CA SER A 772 -73.90 34.33 28.13
C SER A 772 -73.02 33.80 26.96
N GLN A 773 -71.73 34.19 26.82
CA GLN A 773 -71.01 34.05 25.52
C GLN A 773 -69.62 33.32 25.46
N SER A 774 -69.28 32.31 26.29
CA SER A 774 -67.92 31.66 26.18
C SER A 774 -67.77 30.16 26.59
N SER A 775 -67.31 29.25 25.70
CA SER A 775 -66.58 27.94 25.95
C SER A 775 -66.52 26.91 24.75
N GLN A 776 -65.41 26.10 24.55
CA GLN A 776 -65.30 24.81 23.74
C GLN A 776 -63.86 24.11 23.62
N ASN A 777 -63.75 22.75 23.37
CA ASN A 777 -62.61 21.85 22.87
C ASN A 777 -61.57 21.14 23.85
N THR A 778 -60.70 20.07 23.65
CA THR A 778 -60.45 18.80 22.77
C THR A 778 -59.23 17.89 23.28
N SER A 779 -59.02 16.57 22.90
CA SER A 779 -57.82 15.67 23.27
C SER A 779 -57.62 14.22 22.60
N GLU A 780 -56.49 13.43 22.82
CA GLU A 780 -56.00 12.13 22.14
C GLU A 780 -55.12 11.04 22.96
N PHE A 781 -54.63 9.87 22.38
CA PHE A 781 -53.34 9.00 22.59
C PHE A 781 -53.19 7.41 22.97
N SER A 782 -51.96 6.80 23.22
CA SER A 782 -51.46 5.32 23.07
C SER A 782 -50.44 4.60 24.12
N GLU A 783 -49.80 3.37 23.93
CA GLU A 783 -48.78 2.61 24.87
C GLU A 783 -47.78 1.42 24.34
N ARG A 784 -47.08 0.51 25.16
CA ARG A 784 -45.78 -0.30 24.89
C ARG A 784 -45.45 -1.74 25.57
N SER A 785 -44.18 -2.32 25.65
CA SER A 785 -43.78 -3.78 26.01
C SER A 785 -42.28 -4.20 26.49
N SER A 786 -41.88 -5.50 26.85
CA SER A 786 -40.47 -6.02 27.32
C SER A 786 -40.14 -7.57 27.67
N LYS A 787 -38.83 -8.07 27.86
CA LYS A 787 -38.20 -9.24 28.74
C LYS A 787 -37.23 -10.42 28.15
N SER A 788 -36.24 -11.09 28.88
CA SER A 788 -35.19 -12.17 28.42
C SER A 788 -34.61 -13.35 29.39
N LYS A 789 -33.89 -14.48 28.97
CA LYS A 789 -33.48 -15.76 29.77
C LYS A 789 -32.33 -16.78 29.26
N SER A 790 -31.71 -17.71 30.09
CA SER A 790 -30.97 -19.06 29.81
C SER A 790 -31.03 -20.07 31.06
N SER A 791 -30.45 -21.29 31.38
CA SER A 791 -29.57 -22.48 30.96
C SER A 791 -30.05 -23.82 31.74
N SER A 792 -29.48 -25.06 32.05
CA SER A 792 -28.28 -26.04 31.99
C SER A 792 -28.73 -27.53 32.45
N LEU A 793 -28.11 -28.75 32.77
CA LEU A 793 -26.86 -29.66 32.93
C LEU A 793 -27.33 -31.18 33.32
N ARG A 794 -26.72 -32.42 33.58
CA ARG A 794 -25.50 -33.38 33.58
C ARG A 794 -25.96 -34.86 34.08
N SER A 795 -25.36 -36.12 34.23
CA SER A 795 -24.27 -37.08 33.72
C SER A 795 -24.19 -38.56 34.39
N ASN A 796 -23.55 -39.63 33.77
CA ASN A 796 -23.03 -41.02 34.21
C ASN A 796 -23.83 -42.41 34.19
N SER A 797 -23.16 -43.62 34.21
CA SER A 797 -23.43 -44.84 33.35
C SER A 797 -23.28 -46.34 33.85
N SER A 798 -23.95 -47.37 33.23
CA SER A 798 -23.38 -48.68 32.65
C SER A 798 -24.34 -49.90 32.34
N LEU A 799 -23.97 -50.71 31.29
CA LEU A 799 -24.16 -52.18 30.96
C LEU A 799 -25.52 -52.97 30.73
N ASN A 800 -25.64 -53.59 29.53
CA ASN A 800 -26.24 -54.90 29.06
C ASN A 800 -27.43 -55.59 29.80
N LEU A 801 -28.49 -56.18 29.18
CA LEU A 801 -28.52 -57.23 28.12
C LEU A 801 -29.97 -57.63 27.66
N HIS A 802 -30.11 -58.32 26.51
CA HIS A 802 -31.22 -59.23 26.05
C HIS A 802 -32.61 -58.75 25.52
N SER A 803 -32.70 -58.68 24.18
CA SER A 803 -33.75 -59.22 23.25
C SER A 803 -35.26 -59.31 23.58
N LEU A 804 -36.09 -58.70 22.72
CA LEU A 804 -37.21 -59.27 21.90
C LEU A 804 -37.82 -58.08 21.11
N LYS A 805 -37.70 -57.95 19.78
CA LYS A 805 -38.33 -58.66 18.63
C LYS A 805 -39.83 -58.34 18.45
N THR A 806 -40.23 -58.15 17.18
CA THR A 806 -41.59 -57.92 16.62
C THR A 806 -42.25 -56.55 16.84
N ASP A 807 -43.06 -56.03 15.91
CA ASP A 807 -42.91 -56.01 14.43
C ASP A 807 -43.89 -55.01 13.77
N ASN A 808 -43.57 -54.54 12.55
CA ASN A 808 -44.46 -53.91 11.53
C ASN A 808 -45.31 -52.67 11.94
N SER A 809 -45.36 -51.57 11.17
CA SER A 809 -45.96 -51.41 9.82
C SER A 809 -47.44 -51.85 9.81
N LYS A 810 -48.44 -51.08 9.37
CA LYS A 810 -48.59 -50.11 8.25
C LYS A 810 -49.92 -49.33 8.48
N ASP A 811 -50.48 -48.46 7.64
CA ASP A 811 -50.22 -48.00 6.26
C ASP A 811 -50.72 -46.53 6.10
N LYS A 812 -50.89 -46.02 4.88
CA LYS A 812 -51.52 -44.71 4.56
C LYS A 812 -53.05 -44.68 4.81
N GLU A 813 -53.63 -43.48 4.98
CA GLU A 813 -54.49 -42.83 3.97
C GLU A 813 -54.83 -41.36 4.37
N ASP A 814 -55.33 -40.58 3.40
CA ASP A 814 -55.69 -39.13 3.40
C ASP A 814 -54.64 -38.10 3.89
#